data_AF-A0A6J2V906-F1
#
_entry.id   AF-A0A6J2V906-F1
#
_cell.length_a   1.000
_cell.length_b   1.000
_cell.length_c   1.000
_cell.angle_alpha   90.00
_cell.angle_beta   90.00
_cell.angle_gamma   90.00
#
_symmetry.space_group_name_H-M   'P 1'
#
loop_
_entity.id
_entity.type
_entity.pdbx_description
1 polymer ?
#
loop_
_entity_poly.entity_id
_entity_poly.type
_entity_poly.pdbx_seq_one_letter_code
_entity_poly.pdbx_strand_id
1 'polypeptide(L)'
;MTDSEAQRFSFPITCSSCHVQTNQPQPSGPLRLIQDPNHNTEHQNTEPEQDSSEPKHECENQKPQNAGGEHENAELQPQNTQSEWQNAQLEFPASGSLEVGFRRIQETTKHPLDKRKEGKKSLSPAGGPCKPHPIMPALEGVVSRRAVFEKWAGLTCEEQRPSTKRQLSVESAAKCVSVRKRSTVTKSNDEPTKFFTQPNKQFQRPCSPTENISQRKPRKHLFRSSEVFHRVDTHAINVGRQLKEKGEFSAKSIARSVTQGARNELEKLRAIWVWLCHNIKYDLEGYLGLSQKLCSPDEVIKEGRGVCCGYSSICLEMCREVGIECQEVSGFSKGIGHQAGQRLADKQSDHMWNAVWVGGQWGLLDACWGAGTVDMETKTFKERFDDFYFLTEPSEFIETHFPDDQHWQLLSTPISVEEFEQRALKTSAFFTLGLTLTQPKQYKLTTDDGEATVSLSSSRPLTFAYELKQRGVQGQREVDSSCALLSVTHLGMNLRLLPPEIGTYELKLFARPESNSGVLRWVCSLDLECASVRPSQSLPDNPFLSWGLVASAAQLGVQGCSSGTGGEAIEVGEGGQCEVVLATSRPLMMLCELAQPDLDPAVAKRCLATQITPDKLICHVLCPHRGFYRLSVFVRDYNNNGGPLQNVGNFLLHCKNRGVNLNCLFPPDLGPWCGPGLRTQEAGLSHFSHTGGLVNMPQGRCNITFHCSSPDIQVHTVLSAESHQETTANANQALGARLNTPFPLSRYVLLTLTDNKVTVSVCVPQPGVYRLGLYGRTSPQKDYAPLCDFVLRSACELRGDPFPCAYSAWSRGCVLLEPRGGLLAPRSWVCFRVRVPGAKRVCVRGEKAAELKMNKSRVWEGEVYTGDAAQIQLAAVTTETNNMPVLMAFDVLSLENEP
;
A
#
# COMPACT_ATOMS: atom_id res chain seq x y z
N MET A 1 -52.66 1.22 39.89
CA MET A 1 -51.40 0.62 40.37
C MET A 1 -50.42 0.67 39.20
N THR A 2 -49.95 1.84 38.77
CA THR A 2 -49.01 2.80 39.42
C THR A 2 -47.54 2.51 39.04
N ASP A 3 -46.87 3.32 38.23
CA ASP A 3 -47.40 4.40 37.38
C ASP A 3 -46.50 4.75 36.18
N SER A 4 -47.07 5.60 35.31
CA SER A 4 -46.52 6.33 34.14
C SER A 4 -45.03 6.75 34.20
N GLU A 5 -44.24 6.67 33.12
CA GLU A 5 -44.29 7.45 31.86
C GLU A 5 -44.24 8.98 32.00
N ALA A 6 -43.17 9.63 31.49
CA ALA A 6 -43.25 10.91 30.76
C ALA A 6 -41.93 11.32 30.09
N GLN A 7 -42.03 12.12 29.02
CA GLN A 7 -40.94 12.79 28.32
C GLN A 7 -40.82 14.28 28.76
N ARG A 8 -39.70 14.96 28.48
CA ARG A 8 -39.61 16.08 27.48
C ARG A 8 -38.39 17.04 27.67
N PHE A 9 -37.66 17.24 26.56
CA PHE A 9 -37.08 18.49 25.99
C PHE A 9 -36.20 19.50 26.77
N SER A 10 -35.32 20.11 25.97
CA SER A 10 -34.74 21.49 26.02
C SER A 10 -33.48 21.81 26.87
N PHE A 11 -32.44 22.24 26.14
CA PHE A 11 -31.41 23.26 26.49
C PHE A 11 -32.06 24.60 26.98
N PRO A 12 -31.36 25.61 27.59
CA PRO A 12 -29.98 26.03 27.27
C PRO A 12 -29.15 26.71 28.43
N ILE A 13 -28.12 27.50 28.05
CA ILE A 13 -27.46 28.61 28.77
C ILE A 13 -26.12 28.30 29.50
N THR A 14 -25.35 29.38 29.71
CA THR A 14 -23.89 29.52 29.64
C THR A 14 -23.20 29.98 30.93
N CYS A 15 -21.92 29.58 31.08
CA CYS A 15 -20.78 30.39 31.58
C CYS A 15 -20.71 30.89 33.05
N SER A 16 -19.47 30.91 33.56
CA SER A 16 -18.99 31.57 34.80
C SER A 16 -19.47 30.94 36.13
N SER A 17 -18.86 31.18 37.30
CA SER A 17 -17.79 32.13 37.69
C SER A 17 -16.91 31.60 38.84
N CYS A 18 -15.79 32.28 39.13
CA CYS A 18 -14.90 32.01 40.28
C CYS A 18 -15.29 32.85 41.52
N HIS A 19 -14.89 32.44 42.75
CA HIS A 19 -14.12 33.29 43.72
C HIS A 19 -13.98 32.70 45.14
N VAL A 20 -12.97 33.22 45.88
CA VAL A 20 -12.76 33.40 47.36
C VAL A 20 -11.24 33.30 47.63
N GLN A 21 -10.52 34.21 48.31
CA GLN A 21 -10.86 35.54 48.85
C GLN A 21 -9.63 36.48 48.96
N THR A 22 -9.88 37.78 48.82
CA THR A 22 -9.18 38.99 49.34
C THR A 22 -7.80 38.90 50.03
N ASN A 23 -6.86 39.76 49.58
CA ASN A 23 -6.36 40.89 50.39
C ASN A 23 -5.71 42.01 49.53
N GLN A 24 -5.54 43.21 50.12
CA GLN A 24 -5.03 44.46 49.51
C GLN A 24 -4.21 45.26 50.57
N PRO A 25 -3.50 46.39 50.30
CA PRO A 25 -3.77 47.44 49.28
C PRO A 25 -2.55 47.90 48.42
N GLN A 26 -2.76 49.01 47.69
CA GLN A 26 -1.90 49.68 46.68
C GLN A 26 -1.04 50.83 47.33
N PRO A 27 -0.55 51.93 46.66
CA PRO A 27 -0.43 52.27 45.21
C PRO A 27 0.85 53.04 44.73
N SER A 28 1.14 53.03 43.42
CA SER A 28 1.53 54.21 42.60
C SER A 28 1.72 53.90 41.10
N GLY A 29 1.49 54.89 40.22
CA GLY A 29 1.87 54.92 38.79
C GLY A 29 2.53 56.28 38.47
N PRO A 30 2.46 56.88 37.25
CA PRO A 30 1.88 56.40 35.98
C PRO A 30 2.63 56.79 34.66
N LEU A 31 2.13 56.28 33.52
CA LEU A 31 2.09 56.83 32.13
C LEU A 31 2.91 58.07 31.68
N ARG A 32 3.71 57.91 30.58
CA ARG A 32 3.65 58.59 29.24
C ARG A 32 4.92 58.19 28.40
N LEU A 33 4.98 57.97 27.08
CA LEU A 33 4.36 58.50 25.85
C LEU A 33 5.07 59.78 25.29
N ILE A 34 5.85 59.68 24.18
CA ILE A 34 6.08 60.68 23.08
C ILE A 34 7.32 60.37 22.15
N GLN A 35 7.08 60.38 20.82
CA GLN A 35 7.89 60.76 19.61
C GLN A 35 9.32 60.23 19.24
N ASP A 36 9.51 60.03 17.92
CA ASP A 36 10.74 59.98 17.08
C ASP A 36 11.39 61.41 16.90
N PRO A 37 12.47 61.70 16.11
CA PRO A 37 13.18 60.90 15.07
C PRO A 37 14.73 61.07 14.85
N ASN A 38 15.27 60.25 13.95
CA ASN A 38 16.39 60.42 12.97
C ASN A 38 17.77 61.12 13.25
N HIS A 39 18.82 60.43 12.76
CA HIS A 39 20.06 60.89 12.07
C HIS A 39 21.41 61.22 12.79
N ASN A 40 22.44 60.47 12.37
CA ASN A 40 23.80 60.87 11.92
C ASN A 40 25.07 60.98 12.84
N THR A 41 25.92 59.93 12.72
CA THR A 41 27.36 59.91 12.27
C THR A 41 28.54 60.38 13.17
N GLU A 42 29.72 59.74 12.92
CA GLU A 42 31.14 60.15 13.23
C GLU A 42 31.67 60.03 14.68
N HIS A 43 32.98 59.82 15.00
CA HIS A 43 34.16 59.16 14.37
C HIS A 43 35.32 58.99 15.41
N GLN A 44 36.19 57.97 15.27
CA GLN A 44 37.63 57.84 15.69
C GLN A 44 38.00 56.31 15.76
N ASN A 45 39.10 55.75 15.20
CA ASN A 45 40.56 56.00 15.25
C ASN A 45 41.22 55.49 16.56
N THR A 46 42.34 54.73 16.59
CA THR A 46 43.34 54.39 15.54
C THR A 46 44.11 53.06 15.82
N GLU A 47 44.93 52.66 14.83
CA GLU A 47 45.86 51.51 14.65
C GLU A 47 47.11 51.45 15.59
N PRO A 48 48.09 50.50 15.48
CA PRO A 48 48.48 49.59 14.35
C PRO A 48 48.75 48.10 14.78
N GLU A 49 49.42 47.16 14.06
CA GLU A 49 50.19 47.13 12.78
C GLU A 49 50.33 45.70 12.17
N GLN A 50 50.77 45.60 10.89
CA GLN A 50 51.56 44.54 10.16
C GLN A 50 51.44 43.02 10.52
N ASP A 51 51.42 42.04 9.60
CA ASP A 51 51.45 41.95 8.10
C ASP A 51 51.06 40.46 7.71
N SER A 52 50.86 39.96 6.48
CA SER A 52 51.07 40.46 5.11
C SER A 52 49.98 40.00 4.10
N SER A 53 50.11 40.52 2.87
CA SER A 53 49.32 40.46 1.63
C SER A 53 49.32 39.19 0.73
N GLU A 54 48.24 39.04 -0.06
CA GLU A 54 48.13 38.26 -1.33
C GLU A 54 48.84 38.94 -2.53
N PRO A 55 48.69 38.45 -3.80
CA PRO A 55 47.89 39.24 -4.77
C PRO A 55 47.12 38.51 -5.91
N LYS A 56 45.88 38.96 -6.16
CA LYS A 56 45.31 39.63 -7.38
C LYS A 56 46.21 39.73 -8.67
N HIS A 57 45.74 39.87 -9.93
CA HIS A 57 44.41 39.99 -10.60
C HIS A 57 44.52 39.78 -12.16
N GLU A 58 43.39 39.83 -12.87
CA GLU A 58 43.22 40.35 -14.27
C GLU A 58 43.58 39.56 -15.56
N CYS A 59 43.46 40.22 -16.72
CA CYS A 59 42.71 39.77 -17.91
C CYS A 59 43.49 39.59 -19.24
N GLU A 60 42.80 38.95 -20.20
CA GLU A 60 42.86 39.12 -21.67
C GLU A 60 44.07 38.68 -22.55
N ASN A 61 43.81 37.59 -23.31
CA ASN A 61 43.70 37.58 -24.79
C ASN A 61 44.95 37.45 -25.72
N GLN A 62 44.70 36.89 -26.92
CA GLN A 62 45.55 36.78 -28.14
C GLN A 62 46.59 35.62 -28.29
N LYS A 63 46.95 35.37 -29.57
CA LYS A 63 47.73 34.25 -30.15
C LYS A 63 49.24 34.55 -30.24
N PRO A 64 50.06 33.52 -30.56
CA PRO A 64 50.88 33.60 -31.79
C PRO A 64 50.68 32.40 -32.75
N GLN A 65 51.46 32.36 -33.85
CA GLN A 65 51.40 31.35 -34.94
C GLN A 65 52.79 30.86 -35.39
N ASN A 66 52.78 29.72 -36.11
CA ASN A 66 53.66 29.32 -37.24
C ASN A 66 55.03 28.67 -37.02
N ALA A 67 55.40 27.86 -38.05
CA ALA A 67 56.62 27.07 -38.31
C ALA A 67 56.88 25.89 -37.34
N GLY A 68 57.35 24.71 -37.78
CA GLY A 68 57.76 24.20 -39.11
C GLY A 68 59.06 23.36 -38.97
N GLY A 69 59.34 22.28 -39.70
CA GLY A 69 58.63 21.56 -40.78
C GLY A 69 59.25 20.14 -40.97
N GLU A 70 59.41 19.66 -42.22
CA GLU A 70 60.15 18.42 -42.62
C GLU A 70 59.48 17.06 -42.27
N HIS A 71 59.53 15.99 -43.09
CA HIS A 71 59.97 15.78 -44.49
C HIS A 71 59.17 14.59 -45.12
N GLU A 72 58.73 14.70 -46.39
CA GLU A 72 58.60 13.64 -47.47
C GLU A 72 58.07 12.19 -47.22
N ASN A 73 57.58 11.39 -48.20
CA ASN A 73 56.83 11.57 -49.47
C ASN A 73 56.46 10.17 -50.05
N ALA A 74 55.28 9.99 -50.66
CA ALA A 74 54.91 8.92 -51.64
C ALA A 74 55.01 7.42 -51.19
N GLU A 75 54.53 6.36 -51.89
CA GLU A 75 54.09 6.12 -53.28
C GLU A 75 52.74 5.30 -53.41
N LEU A 76 52.47 4.66 -54.56
CA LEU A 76 51.16 4.23 -55.09
C LEU A 76 50.89 2.70 -55.14
N GLN A 77 49.69 2.33 -55.62
CA GLN A 77 49.13 0.96 -55.82
C GLN A 77 49.94 0.07 -56.80
N PRO A 78 49.80 -1.27 -56.73
CA PRO A 78 48.78 -2.04 -57.50
C PRO A 78 47.95 -3.02 -56.62
N GLN A 79 46.64 -3.25 -56.83
CA GLN A 79 45.89 -3.97 -57.88
C GLN A 79 45.86 -5.53 -57.84
N ASN A 80 44.63 -6.06 -57.86
CA ASN A 80 44.10 -7.31 -58.47
C ASN A 80 44.83 -8.66 -58.36
N THR A 81 44.10 -9.70 -57.91
CA THR A 81 43.68 -10.94 -58.66
C THR A 81 43.12 -11.98 -57.66
N GLN A 82 42.18 -12.88 -57.95
CA GLN A 82 41.21 -13.03 -59.06
C GLN A 82 39.94 -13.79 -58.58
N SER A 83 38.95 -13.95 -59.45
CA SER A 83 37.72 -14.78 -59.29
C SER A 83 38.03 -16.30 -59.35
N GLU A 84 37.12 -17.27 -59.08
CA GLU A 84 36.04 -17.72 -59.99
C GLU A 84 35.06 -18.80 -59.41
N TRP A 85 33.77 -18.64 -59.74
CA TRP A 85 32.69 -19.60 -60.12
C TRP A 85 32.44 -21.02 -59.51
N GLN A 86 31.13 -21.31 -59.37
CA GLN A 86 30.40 -22.59 -59.63
C GLN A 86 30.57 -23.79 -58.66
N ASN A 87 29.76 -24.86 -58.71
CA ASN A 87 28.28 -25.08 -58.77
C ASN A 87 28.02 -26.61 -58.94
N ALA A 88 27.20 -27.23 -58.08
CA ALA A 88 26.61 -28.58 -58.22
C ALA A 88 25.65 -28.81 -57.02
N GLN A 89 24.36 -29.17 -57.08
CA GLN A 89 23.47 -29.73 -58.12
C GLN A 89 23.83 -31.16 -58.60
N LEU A 90 22.91 -32.11 -58.78
CA LEU A 90 21.43 -32.14 -58.58
C LEU A 90 21.08 -33.14 -57.42
N GLU A 91 19.95 -33.86 -57.22
CA GLU A 91 18.72 -34.23 -57.98
C GLU A 91 17.47 -34.33 -57.05
N PHE A 92 16.30 -34.58 -57.65
CA PHE A 92 15.03 -34.98 -57.00
C PHE A 92 14.69 -36.45 -57.37
N PRO A 93 13.66 -37.07 -56.77
CA PRO A 93 12.38 -37.13 -57.50
C PRO A 93 11.16 -36.80 -56.62
N ALA A 94 9.95 -36.90 -57.19
CA ALA A 94 8.75 -36.28 -56.63
C ALA A 94 7.48 -37.17 -56.69
N SER A 95 6.38 -36.61 -56.16
CA SER A 95 4.97 -36.85 -56.50
C SER A 95 4.17 -37.96 -55.79
N GLY A 96 2.92 -37.60 -55.48
CA GLY A 96 1.80 -38.49 -55.13
C GLY A 96 1.55 -38.74 -53.63
N SER A 97 0.30 -38.88 -53.15
CA SER A 97 -1.02 -38.51 -53.69
C SER A 97 -2.12 -38.82 -52.65
N LEU A 98 -3.26 -38.12 -52.68
CA LEU A 98 -4.56 -38.53 -52.06
C LEU A 98 -4.56 -38.62 -50.50
N GLU A 99 -5.68 -38.66 -49.76
CA GLU A 99 -7.05 -38.11 -49.89
C GLU A 99 -7.76 -38.28 -48.51
N VAL A 100 -8.98 -37.75 -48.32
CA VAL A 100 -9.92 -38.03 -47.19
C VAL A 100 -9.50 -37.42 -45.82
N GLY A 101 -10.40 -36.97 -44.92
CA GLY A 101 -11.83 -36.66 -45.09
C GLY A 101 -12.73 -36.95 -43.87
N PHE A 102 -13.43 -35.91 -43.41
CA PHE A 102 -14.71 -35.92 -42.64
C PHE A 102 -14.80 -36.37 -41.16
N ARG A 103 -15.60 -35.55 -40.44
CA ARG A 103 -16.51 -35.81 -39.27
C ARG A 103 -15.84 -36.02 -37.89
N ARG A 104 -16.16 -35.28 -36.81
CA ARG A 104 -17.42 -34.66 -36.25
C ARG A 104 -18.27 -35.67 -35.46
N ILE A 105 -18.84 -35.23 -34.32
CA ILE A 105 -20.05 -35.71 -33.58
C ILE A 105 -19.84 -36.31 -32.16
N GLN A 106 -20.27 -35.53 -31.14
CA GLN A 106 -21.00 -35.91 -29.88
C GLN A 106 -20.31 -36.91 -28.88
N GLU A 107 -20.79 -37.20 -27.63
CA GLU A 107 -22.02 -36.80 -26.91
C GLU A 107 -21.95 -36.78 -25.35
N THR A 108 -22.99 -36.17 -24.75
CA THR A 108 -23.58 -36.18 -23.38
C THR A 108 -23.01 -36.96 -22.17
N THR A 109 -23.03 -36.24 -21.03
CA THR A 109 -23.51 -36.59 -19.67
C THR A 109 -23.89 -38.04 -19.27
N LYS A 110 -23.49 -38.43 -18.02
CA LYS A 110 -24.42 -38.67 -16.88
C LYS A 110 -23.71 -39.03 -15.54
N HIS A 111 -24.35 -38.69 -14.42
CA HIS A 111 -24.10 -39.26 -13.07
C HIS A 111 -24.80 -40.62 -12.90
N PRO A 112 -24.32 -41.49 -11.99
CA PRO A 112 -24.89 -41.62 -10.62
C PRO A 112 -23.82 -41.33 -9.52
N LEU A 113 -24.07 -41.14 -8.21
CA LEU A 113 -24.77 -41.94 -7.17
C LEU A 113 -24.09 -43.33 -6.94
N ASP A 114 -23.96 -43.89 -5.72
CA ASP A 114 -24.70 -43.63 -4.46
C ASP A 114 -23.98 -44.16 -3.17
N LYS A 115 -24.37 -43.62 -2.01
CA LYS A 115 -24.48 -44.24 -0.65
C LYS A 115 -23.32 -44.94 0.12
N ARG A 116 -23.40 -44.74 1.46
CA ARG A 116 -23.08 -45.65 2.61
C ARG A 116 -21.59 -45.84 3.02
N LYS A 117 -21.25 -46.02 4.31
CA LYS A 117 -21.94 -45.77 5.62
C LYS A 117 -20.92 -45.76 6.79
N GLU A 118 -21.41 -45.69 8.03
CA GLU A 118 -20.68 -45.89 9.31
C GLU A 118 -19.73 -47.11 9.32
N GLY A 119 -18.68 -47.22 10.15
CA GLY A 119 -18.17 -46.36 11.24
C GLY A 119 -17.49 -47.20 12.37
N LYS A 120 -17.10 -46.54 13.49
CA LYS A 120 -16.54 -47.09 14.77
C LYS A 120 -15.05 -47.47 14.87
N LYS A 121 -14.35 -46.63 15.67
CA LYS A 121 -13.51 -46.94 16.86
C LYS A 121 -12.22 -47.82 16.79
N SER A 122 -11.17 -47.22 17.36
CA SER A 122 -10.15 -47.77 18.28
C SER A 122 -9.22 -48.92 17.84
N LEU A 123 -7.91 -48.62 17.75
CA LEU A 123 -6.95 -48.91 18.83
C LEU A 123 -5.58 -48.28 18.53
N SER A 124 -4.82 -47.96 19.59
CA SER A 124 -3.43 -47.48 19.51
C SER A 124 -2.45 -48.53 20.04
N PRO A 125 -1.28 -48.65 19.42
CA PRO A 125 -0.04 -48.70 20.21
C PRO A 125 0.97 -47.63 19.74
N ALA A 126 2.04 -47.44 20.52
CA ALA A 126 3.02 -46.37 20.32
C ALA A 126 4.34 -46.86 19.70
N GLY A 127 5.13 -45.92 19.15
CA GLY A 127 6.55 -46.14 18.81
C GLY A 127 6.92 -45.78 17.37
N GLY A 128 7.63 -44.66 17.17
CA GLY A 128 8.17 -44.23 15.87
C GLY A 128 8.62 -42.76 15.89
N PRO A 129 9.72 -42.40 15.21
CA PRO A 129 10.33 -41.07 15.36
C PRO A 129 9.58 -39.95 14.61
N CYS A 130 9.70 -38.73 15.13
CA CYS A 130 9.14 -37.53 14.50
C CYS A 130 9.81 -37.26 13.14
N LYS A 131 9.00 -37.16 12.09
CA LYS A 131 9.42 -36.58 10.80
C LYS A 131 9.50 -35.05 10.93
N PRO A 132 10.34 -34.35 10.16
CA PRO A 132 10.32 -32.89 10.12
C PRO A 132 8.94 -32.38 9.70
N HIS A 133 8.48 -31.28 10.30
CA HIS A 133 7.20 -30.66 9.94
C HIS A 133 7.25 -30.10 8.51
N PRO A 134 6.13 -30.20 7.75
CA PRO A 134 6.08 -29.74 6.37
C PRO A 134 6.03 -28.21 6.25
N ILE A 135 6.18 -27.77 4.99
CA ILE A 135 6.17 -26.38 4.52
C ILE A 135 4.88 -25.64 4.93
N MET A 136 4.97 -24.31 5.00
CA MET A 136 3.92 -23.39 5.46
C MET A 136 2.55 -23.61 4.78
N PRO A 137 1.43 -23.46 5.51
CA PRO A 137 0.10 -23.36 4.91
C PRO A 137 -0.04 -22.06 4.09
N ALA A 138 -0.97 -22.07 3.13
CA ALA A 138 -1.20 -20.94 2.23
C ALA A 138 -1.76 -19.69 2.95
N LEU A 139 -1.46 -18.51 2.41
CA LEU A 139 -1.95 -17.20 2.86
C LEU A 139 -3.41 -16.97 2.42
N GLU A 140 -4.36 -17.66 3.04
CA GLU A 140 -5.78 -17.40 2.82
C GLU A 140 -6.18 -16.02 3.39
N GLY A 141 -6.91 -15.24 2.58
CA GLY A 141 -7.45 -13.92 2.96
C GLY A 141 -6.80 -12.71 2.28
N VAL A 142 -5.68 -12.87 1.58
CA VAL A 142 -5.05 -11.75 0.85
C VAL A 142 -5.82 -11.42 -0.42
N VAL A 143 -6.39 -10.20 -0.49
CA VAL A 143 -6.94 -9.64 -1.73
C VAL A 143 -5.77 -9.17 -2.61
N SER A 144 -5.20 -10.10 -3.38
CA SER A 144 -4.11 -9.79 -4.31
C SER A 144 -4.62 -9.00 -5.52
N ARG A 145 -3.73 -8.22 -6.15
CA ARG A 145 -4.02 -7.46 -7.36
C ARG A 145 -4.56 -8.37 -8.48
N ARG A 146 -3.97 -9.56 -8.67
CA ARG A 146 -4.47 -10.57 -9.62
C ARG A 146 -5.85 -11.10 -9.23
N ALA A 147 -6.09 -11.47 -7.96
CA ALA A 147 -7.39 -11.96 -7.51
C ALA A 147 -8.52 -10.90 -7.59
N VAL A 148 -8.18 -9.61 -7.65
CA VAL A 148 -9.12 -8.55 -8.04
C VAL A 148 -9.46 -8.67 -9.53
N PHE A 149 -8.48 -8.56 -10.43
CA PHE A 149 -8.73 -8.51 -11.88
C PHE A 149 -9.20 -9.85 -12.48
N GLU A 150 -8.74 -11.00 -12.00
CA GLU A 150 -9.26 -12.33 -12.38
C GLU A 150 -10.76 -12.47 -12.08
N LYS A 151 -11.24 -11.82 -11.02
CA LYS A 151 -12.67 -11.76 -10.67
C LYS A 151 -13.45 -10.74 -11.52
N TRP A 152 -12.76 -9.85 -12.25
CA TRP A 152 -13.37 -8.90 -13.18
C TRP A 152 -13.49 -9.48 -14.59
N ALA A 153 -12.64 -10.43 -14.99
CA ALA A 153 -12.74 -11.11 -16.30
C ALA A 153 -14.11 -11.76 -16.56
N GLY A 154 -14.89 -12.06 -15.51
CA GLY A 154 -16.27 -12.53 -15.60
C GLY A 154 -17.37 -11.45 -15.48
N LEU A 155 -17.02 -10.16 -15.34
CA LEU A 155 -17.98 -9.08 -15.04
C LEU A 155 -17.73 -7.74 -15.77
N THR A 156 -16.52 -7.42 -16.22
CA THR A 156 -16.18 -6.30 -17.12
C THR A 156 -14.91 -6.62 -17.90
N CYS A 157 -15.02 -6.68 -19.23
CA CYS A 157 -13.89 -6.69 -20.16
C CYS A 157 -14.24 -5.75 -21.33
N GLU A 158 -13.24 -5.02 -21.83
CA GLU A 158 -13.30 -4.05 -22.94
C GLU A 158 -11.87 -3.81 -23.47
N GLU A 159 -11.60 -3.49 -24.75
CA GLU A 159 -12.48 -3.24 -25.92
C GLU A 159 -12.06 -4.02 -27.20
N GLN A 160 -13.00 -4.25 -28.14
CA GLN A 160 -12.69 -4.31 -29.59
C GLN A 160 -13.78 -3.64 -30.46
N ARG A 161 -13.37 -3.00 -31.57
CA ARG A 161 -14.25 -2.17 -32.42
C ARG A 161 -14.12 -2.49 -33.92
N PRO A 162 -15.17 -3.01 -34.58
CA PRO A 162 -15.25 -3.07 -36.04
C PRO A 162 -15.33 -1.68 -36.68
N SER A 163 -14.69 -1.50 -37.83
CA SER A 163 -14.50 -0.21 -38.51
C SER A 163 -15.75 0.41 -39.15
N THR A 164 -16.86 -0.32 -39.23
CA THR A 164 -18.08 0.09 -39.97
C THR A 164 -18.99 1.09 -39.26
N LYS A 165 -18.81 1.35 -37.96
CA LYS A 165 -19.75 2.20 -37.16
C LYS A 165 -19.76 3.70 -37.58
N ARG A 166 -18.87 4.16 -38.47
CA ARG A 166 -18.77 5.56 -38.90
C ARG A 166 -19.86 6.03 -39.87
N GLN A 167 -20.49 5.12 -40.63
CA GLN A 167 -21.58 5.48 -41.56
C GLN A 167 -22.97 5.37 -40.90
N LEU A 168 -23.24 4.26 -40.21
CA LEU A 168 -24.56 3.94 -39.64
C LEU A 168 -25.05 5.02 -38.65
N SER A 169 -24.15 5.61 -37.86
CA SER A 169 -24.53 6.64 -36.87
C SER A 169 -25.21 7.87 -37.48
N VAL A 170 -24.90 8.21 -38.75
CA VAL A 170 -25.40 9.43 -39.40
C VAL A 170 -26.83 9.22 -39.90
N GLU A 171 -27.12 8.05 -40.48
CA GLU A 171 -28.48 7.69 -40.93
C GLU A 171 -29.44 7.45 -39.76
N SER A 172 -28.95 6.88 -38.65
CA SER A 172 -29.75 6.62 -37.45
C SER A 172 -30.20 7.90 -36.74
N ALA A 173 -29.37 8.93 -36.69
CA ALA A 173 -29.71 10.21 -36.03
C ALA A 173 -30.68 11.03 -36.89
N ALA A 174 -30.46 11.10 -38.21
CA ALA A 174 -31.31 11.83 -39.16
C ALA A 174 -32.80 11.39 -39.12
N LYS A 175 -33.08 10.12 -38.82
CA LYS A 175 -34.46 9.59 -38.70
C LYS A 175 -35.20 10.01 -37.43
N CYS A 176 -34.52 10.44 -36.37
CA CYS A 176 -35.18 10.90 -35.14
C CYS A 176 -35.69 12.34 -35.25
N VAL A 177 -35.14 13.16 -36.16
CA VAL A 177 -35.44 14.60 -36.25
C VAL A 177 -36.69 14.91 -37.13
N SER A 178 -37.18 13.95 -37.91
CA SER A 178 -38.23 14.19 -38.93
C SER A 178 -39.68 14.23 -38.42
N VAL A 179 -39.93 14.82 -37.25
CA VAL A 179 -41.30 15.09 -36.75
C VAL A 179 -41.72 16.51 -37.15
N ARG A 180 -42.62 16.61 -38.14
CA ARG A 180 -43.03 17.90 -38.74
C ARG A 180 -43.76 18.81 -37.75
N LYS A 181 -43.17 19.98 -37.44
CA LYS A 181 -43.95 21.15 -36.99
C LYS A 181 -44.94 21.56 -38.10
N ARG A 182 -46.24 21.60 -37.79
CA ARG A 182 -47.27 22.30 -38.56
C ARG A 182 -48.06 23.20 -37.62
N SER A 183 -47.99 24.51 -37.86
CA SER A 183 -48.64 25.53 -37.03
C SER A 183 -49.32 26.55 -37.94
N THR A 184 -50.48 26.19 -38.49
CA THR A 184 -51.35 27.08 -39.26
C THR A 184 -52.52 27.53 -38.39
N VAL A 185 -52.50 28.78 -37.97
CA VAL A 185 -53.57 29.39 -37.16
C VAL A 185 -54.59 30.06 -38.09
N THR A 186 -55.72 29.38 -38.31
CA THR A 186 -56.93 30.02 -38.83
C THR A 186 -57.73 30.60 -37.66
N LYS A 187 -57.97 31.91 -37.68
CA LYS A 187 -58.86 32.59 -36.71
C LYS A 187 -60.32 32.35 -37.08
N SER A 188 -61.14 32.03 -36.08
CA SER A 188 -62.58 32.25 -36.08
C SER A 188 -62.97 32.72 -34.68
N ASN A 189 -63.48 33.95 -34.57
CA ASN A 189 -64.01 34.46 -33.31
C ASN A 189 -65.43 33.92 -33.11
N ASP A 190 -65.76 33.55 -31.88
CA ASP A 190 -67.09 33.77 -31.30
C ASP A 190 -66.94 33.90 -29.77
N GLU A 191 -67.81 34.69 -29.14
CA GLU A 191 -67.73 35.11 -27.74
C GLU A 191 -68.97 34.64 -26.92
N PRO A 192 -69.07 34.82 -25.58
CA PRO A 192 -69.16 33.62 -24.73
C PRO A 192 -70.39 33.56 -23.80
N THR A 193 -70.85 32.34 -23.54
CA THR A 193 -71.86 32.06 -22.49
C THR A 193 -71.18 31.66 -21.18
N LYS A 194 -71.34 32.49 -20.14
CA LYS A 194 -70.69 32.35 -18.82
C LYS A 194 -71.29 31.22 -17.98
N PHE A 195 -70.46 30.44 -17.27
CA PHE A 195 -70.86 29.79 -16.00
C PHE A 195 -69.75 29.83 -14.94
N PHE A 196 -70.02 30.59 -13.87
CA PHE A 196 -69.53 30.55 -12.49
C PHE A 196 -68.02 30.53 -12.15
N THR A 197 -67.65 31.49 -11.29
CA THR A 197 -66.31 31.71 -10.72
C THR A 197 -66.20 31.15 -9.30
N GLN A 198 -65.09 30.50 -8.96
CA GLN A 198 -64.55 30.41 -7.58
C GLN A 198 -63.00 30.38 -7.64
N PRO A 199 -62.30 30.69 -6.53
CA PRO A 199 -61.16 31.62 -6.60
C PRO A 199 -59.79 31.03 -6.90
N ASN A 200 -58.89 31.92 -7.32
CA ASN A 200 -57.46 31.70 -7.58
C ASN A 200 -56.76 30.79 -6.55
N LYS A 201 -56.21 29.68 -7.05
CA LYS A 201 -54.83 29.30 -6.69
C LYS A 201 -53.92 29.74 -7.83
N GLN A 202 -53.11 30.77 -7.57
CA GLN A 202 -51.98 31.05 -8.45
C GLN A 202 -50.98 29.91 -8.34
N PHE A 203 -51.01 28.97 -9.29
CA PHE A 203 -49.78 28.31 -9.69
C PHE A 203 -48.87 29.40 -10.23
N GLN A 204 -47.73 29.62 -9.58
CA GLN A 204 -46.66 30.40 -10.17
C GLN A 204 -46.27 29.70 -11.48
N ARG A 205 -46.46 30.39 -12.62
CA ARG A 205 -45.86 29.91 -13.88
C ARG A 205 -44.36 29.72 -13.63
N PRO A 206 -43.75 28.62 -14.10
CA PRO A 206 -42.30 28.50 -14.05
C PRO A 206 -41.66 29.74 -14.70
N CYS A 207 -40.80 30.43 -13.96
CA CYS A 207 -39.95 31.47 -14.51
C CYS A 207 -39.06 30.89 -15.63
N SER A 208 -38.51 31.76 -16.47
CA SER A 208 -37.48 31.30 -17.41
C SER A 208 -36.33 30.63 -16.64
N PRO A 209 -35.69 29.56 -17.16
CA PRO A 209 -34.68 28.82 -16.41
C PRO A 209 -33.48 29.65 -15.93
N THR A 210 -33.26 30.83 -16.53
CA THR A 210 -32.20 31.80 -16.20
C THR A 210 -32.55 32.76 -15.06
N GLU A 211 -33.82 33.03 -14.75
CA GLU A 211 -34.24 34.16 -13.89
C GLU A 211 -33.84 34.04 -12.40
N ASN A 212 -33.44 32.87 -11.90
CA ASN A 212 -33.21 32.69 -10.46
C ASN A 212 -32.13 31.65 -10.07
N ILE A 213 -31.17 31.36 -10.97
CA ILE A 213 -30.16 30.31 -10.77
C ILE A 213 -29.32 30.53 -9.49
N SER A 214 -29.04 31.79 -9.13
CA SER A 214 -28.28 32.17 -7.93
C SER A 214 -28.99 31.88 -6.60
N GLN A 215 -30.28 31.55 -6.61
CA GLN A 215 -31.06 31.17 -5.41
C GLN A 215 -31.40 29.67 -5.35
N ARG A 216 -30.80 28.85 -6.23
CA ARG A 216 -31.02 27.39 -6.30
C ARG A 216 -30.73 26.72 -4.95
N LYS A 217 -31.67 25.91 -4.48
CA LYS A 217 -31.52 25.06 -3.28
C LYS A 217 -30.85 23.74 -3.67
N PRO A 218 -29.77 23.31 -3.00
CA PRO A 218 -29.17 21.99 -3.22
C PRO A 218 -30.16 20.82 -3.09
N ARG A 219 -29.93 19.71 -3.79
CA ARG A 219 -30.66 18.43 -3.72
C ARG A 219 -30.90 18.00 -2.26
N LYS A 220 -29.88 18.14 -1.41
CA LYS A 220 -29.92 17.85 0.04
C LYS A 220 -30.96 18.67 0.85
N HIS A 221 -31.51 19.75 0.30
CA HIS A 221 -32.63 20.50 0.89
C HIS A 221 -34.01 20.01 0.40
N LEU A 222 -34.08 19.28 -0.73
CA LEU A 222 -35.29 18.59 -1.17
C LEU A 222 -35.48 17.29 -0.39
N PHE A 223 -34.41 16.52 -0.18
CA PHE A 223 -34.39 15.31 0.65
C PHE A 223 -33.00 15.05 1.23
N ARG A 224 -32.91 14.52 2.46
CA ARG A 224 -31.62 14.27 3.16
C ARG A 224 -30.93 12.97 2.72
N SER A 225 -31.71 11.95 2.43
CA SER A 225 -31.31 10.59 2.06
C SER A 225 -32.44 9.98 1.25
N SER A 226 -32.14 9.16 0.26
CA SER A 226 -33.15 8.52 -0.60
C SER A 226 -34.00 7.47 0.15
N GLU A 227 -33.56 7.06 1.35
CA GLU A 227 -34.33 6.22 2.29
C GLU A 227 -35.72 6.79 2.61
N VAL A 228 -35.90 8.12 2.58
CA VAL A 228 -37.22 8.74 2.80
C VAL A 228 -38.27 8.31 1.77
N PHE A 229 -37.81 7.86 0.60
CA PHE A 229 -38.66 7.39 -0.48
C PHE A 229 -38.95 5.88 -0.44
N HIS A 230 -38.39 5.10 0.48
CA HIS A 230 -38.55 3.64 0.51
C HIS A 230 -40.02 3.17 0.37
N ARG A 231 -40.97 3.89 1.00
CA ARG A 231 -42.43 3.65 0.87
C ARG A 231 -42.93 3.83 -0.57
N VAL A 232 -42.49 4.90 -1.24
CA VAL A 232 -42.86 5.29 -2.60
C VAL A 232 -42.22 4.35 -3.61
N ASP A 233 -40.92 4.07 -3.45
CA ASP A 233 -40.15 3.19 -4.33
C ASP A 233 -40.74 1.76 -4.31
N THR A 234 -41.02 1.23 -3.12
CA THR A 234 -41.67 -0.08 -2.93
C THR A 234 -43.07 -0.13 -3.57
N HIS A 235 -43.83 0.96 -3.49
CA HIS A 235 -45.15 1.05 -4.14
C HIS A 235 -45.03 1.08 -5.66
N ALA A 236 -44.18 1.94 -6.22
CA ALA A 236 -43.97 2.08 -7.67
C ALA A 236 -43.48 0.78 -8.33
N ILE A 237 -42.55 0.07 -7.68
CA ILE A 237 -42.04 -1.24 -8.15
C ILE A 237 -43.15 -2.31 -8.15
N ASN A 238 -43.92 -2.41 -7.06
CA ASN A 238 -44.96 -3.43 -6.94
C ASN A 238 -46.18 -3.14 -7.84
N VAL A 239 -46.60 -1.88 -7.95
CA VAL A 239 -47.66 -1.47 -8.89
C VAL A 239 -47.20 -1.65 -10.33
N GLY A 240 -45.95 -1.29 -10.67
CA GLY A 240 -45.40 -1.51 -12.00
C GLY A 240 -45.49 -2.98 -12.44
N ARG A 241 -45.11 -3.91 -11.55
CA ARG A 241 -45.28 -5.35 -11.78
C ARG A 241 -46.74 -5.73 -12.04
N GLN A 242 -47.66 -5.31 -11.18
CA GLN A 242 -49.10 -5.63 -11.31
C GLN A 242 -49.74 -5.05 -12.59
N LEU A 243 -49.30 -3.88 -13.05
CA LEU A 243 -49.79 -3.28 -14.30
C LEU A 243 -49.27 -4.03 -15.52
N LYS A 244 -48.00 -4.44 -15.50
CA LYS A 244 -47.39 -5.28 -16.54
C LYS A 244 -48.05 -6.65 -16.64
N GLU A 245 -48.39 -7.26 -15.50
CA GLU A 245 -49.18 -8.50 -15.41
C GLU A 245 -50.61 -8.35 -15.97
N LYS A 246 -51.20 -7.16 -15.87
CA LYS A 246 -52.55 -6.83 -16.40
C LYS A 246 -52.55 -6.40 -17.87
N GLY A 247 -51.39 -6.22 -18.49
CA GLY A 247 -51.28 -5.66 -19.84
C GLY A 247 -51.68 -4.19 -19.94
N GLU A 248 -51.52 -3.41 -18.87
CA GLU A 248 -51.68 -1.95 -18.91
C GLU A 248 -50.40 -1.31 -19.45
N PHE A 249 -50.53 -0.56 -20.54
CA PHE A 249 -49.42 0.05 -21.27
C PHE A 249 -49.57 1.57 -21.45
N SER A 250 -50.68 2.17 -21.03
CA SER A 250 -50.86 3.63 -21.12
C SER A 250 -50.04 4.35 -20.07
N ALA A 251 -49.11 5.22 -20.51
CA ALA A 251 -48.29 6.07 -19.64
C ALA A 251 -49.13 6.82 -18.58
N LYS A 252 -50.33 7.28 -18.95
CA LYS A 252 -51.24 8.04 -18.08
C LYS A 252 -51.86 7.17 -16.99
N SER A 253 -52.33 5.98 -17.34
CA SER A 253 -52.92 5.01 -16.40
C SER A 253 -51.87 4.52 -15.39
N ILE A 254 -50.66 4.25 -15.88
CA ILE A 254 -49.50 3.92 -15.06
C ILE A 254 -49.15 5.09 -14.11
N ALA A 255 -49.01 6.32 -14.62
CA ALA A 255 -48.66 7.50 -13.82
C ALA A 255 -49.63 7.73 -12.64
N ARG A 256 -50.94 7.66 -12.89
CA ARG A 256 -51.98 7.76 -11.84
C ARG A 256 -51.83 6.67 -10.78
N SER A 257 -51.49 5.46 -11.20
CA SER A 257 -51.39 4.28 -10.33
C SER A 257 -50.12 4.27 -9.48
N VAL A 258 -48.95 4.54 -10.07
CA VAL A 258 -47.67 4.57 -9.34
C VAL A 258 -47.55 5.78 -8.41
N THR A 259 -48.23 6.89 -8.71
CA THR A 259 -48.28 8.06 -7.82
C THR A 259 -49.38 7.99 -6.75
N GLN A 260 -50.19 6.93 -6.73
CA GLN A 260 -51.26 6.76 -5.74
C GLN A 260 -50.68 6.72 -4.31
N GLY A 261 -51.13 7.63 -3.44
CA GLY A 261 -50.65 7.73 -2.06
C GLY A 261 -49.34 8.52 -1.88
N ALA A 262 -48.80 9.12 -2.95
CA ALA A 262 -47.76 10.14 -2.86
C ALA A 262 -48.30 11.42 -2.21
N ARG A 263 -47.52 12.01 -1.28
CA ARG A 263 -47.95 13.14 -0.43
C ARG A 263 -47.67 14.52 -1.04
N ASN A 264 -46.79 14.60 -2.02
CA ASN A 264 -46.31 15.84 -2.63
C ASN A 264 -45.72 15.57 -4.03
N GLU A 265 -45.36 16.63 -4.75
CA GLU A 265 -44.79 16.56 -6.11
C GLU A 265 -43.48 15.78 -6.18
N LEU A 266 -42.64 15.83 -5.13
CA LEU A 266 -41.37 15.11 -5.07
C LEU A 266 -41.59 13.59 -4.92
N GLU A 267 -42.55 13.17 -4.08
CA GLU A 267 -42.97 11.75 -4.00
C GLU A 267 -43.62 11.27 -5.31
N LYS A 268 -44.42 12.12 -5.99
CA LYS A 268 -45.00 11.80 -7.31
C LYS A 268 -43.90 11.58 -8.37
N LEU A 269 -42.97 12.54 -8.48
CA LEU A 269 -41.84 12.50 -9.41
C LEU A 269 -40.97 11.28 -9.17
N ARG A 270 -40.70 10.96 -7.89
CA ARG A 270 -39.94 9.78 -7.49
C ARG A 270 -40.59 8.49 -7.97
N ALA A 271 -41.91 8.33 -7.77
CA ALA A 271 -42.61 7.13 -8.22
C ALA A 271 -42.53 6.91 -9.74
N ILE A 272 -42.62 7.99 -10.53
CA ILE A 272 -42.47 7.95 -11.99
C ILE A 272 -41.04 7.54 -12.39
N TRP A 273 -40.02 8.17 -11.81
CA TRP A 273 -38.63 7.86 -12.10
C TRP A 273 -38.25 6.42 -11.70
N VAL A 274 -38.66 5.97 -10.51
CA VAL A 274 -38.45 4.58 -10.06
C VAL A 274 -39.19 3.58 -10.97
N TRP A 275 -40.41 3.89 -11.39
CA TRP A 275 -41.13 3.02 -12.33
C TRP A 275 -40.36 2.86 -13.65
N LEU A 276 -39.88 3.96 -14.23
CA LEU A 276 -39.05 3.94 -15.45
C LEU A 276 -37.80 3.06 -15.27
N CYS A 277 -37.04 3.30 -14.20
CA CYS A 277 -35.78 2.60 -13.92
C CYS A 277 -35.93 1.08 -13.70
N HIS A 278 -37.11 0.60 -13.31
CA HIS A 278 -37.35 -0.83 -13.04
C HIS A 278 -38.23 -1.56 -14.06
N ASN A 279 -38.92 -0.86 -14.97
CA ASN A 279 -39.85 -1.48 -15.92
C ASN A 279 -39.38 -1.43 -17.38
N ILE A 280 -38.46 -0.51 -17.70
CA ILE A 280 -37.88 -0.31 -19.04
C ILE A 280 -36.38 -0.68 -19.02
N LYS A 281 -35.94 -1.54 -19.95
CA LYS A 281 -34.54 -1.88 -20.21
C LYS A 281 -33.96 -1.08 -21.37
N TYR A 282 -32.64 -0.93 -21.46
CA TYR A 282 -32.03 -0.27 -22.62
C TYR A 282 -32.11 -1.13 -23.88
N ASP A 283 -32.68 -0.59 -24.96
CA ASP A 283 -32.73 -1.21 -26.29
C ASP A 283 -31.37 -1.09 -27.01
N LEU A 284 -30.43 -1.93 -26.58
CA LEU A 284 -29.06 -1.92 -27.10
C LEU A 284 -28.98 -2.39 -28.56
N GLU A 285 -29.82 -3.33 -28.98
CA GLU A 285 -29.85 -3.79 -30.38
C GLU A 285 -30.35 -2.66 -31.30
N GLY A 286 -31.42 -1.96 -30.91
CA GLY A 286 -31.92 -0.81 -31.65
C GLY A 286 -30.95 0.37 -31.65
N TYR A 287 -30.24 0.61 -30.54
CA TYR A 287 -29.16 1.62 -30.47
C TYR A 287 -27.96 1.28 -31.37
N LEU A 288 -27.60 -0.01 -31.48
CA LEU A 288 -26.52 -0.47 -32.36
C LEU A 288 -26.93 -0.61 -33.84
N GLY A 289 -28.21 -0.39 -34.18
CA GLY A 289 -28.74 -0.54 -35.54
C GLY A 289 -28.90 -2.00 -35.98
N LEU A 290 -28.96 -2.94 -35.03
CA LEU A 290 -29.16 -4.37 -35.26
C LEU A 290 -30.65 -4.74 -35.39
N SER A 291 -31.54 -3.91 -34.83
CA SER A 291 -33.00 -4.05 -34.86
C SER A 291 -33.69 -2.68 -35.00
N GLN A 292 -35.03 -2.66 -35.06
CA GLN A 292 -35.79 -1.41 -35.08
C GLN A 292 -35.74 -0.72 -33.72
N LYS A 293 -35.04 0.41 -33.64
CA LYS A 293 -34.88 1.28 -32.46
C LYS A 293 -36.23 1.70 -31.85
N LEU A 294 -36.53 1.20 -30.65
CA LEU A 294 -37.77 1.48 -29.93
C LEU A 294 -37.72 2.86 -29.25
N CYS A 295 -38.62 3.74 -29.69
CA CYS A 295 -38.64 5.17 -29.30
C CYS A 295 -40.02 5.68 -28.84
N SER A 296 -41.13 5.12 -29.36
CA SER A 296 -42.49 5.61 -29.03
C SER A 296 -42.88 5.21 -27.60
N PRO A 297 -43.49 6.10 -26.78
CA PRO A 297 -43.91 5.78 -25.42
C PRO A 297 -44.72 4.49 -25.29
N ASP A 298 -45.79 4.34 -26.08
CA ASP A 298 -46.66 3.14 -26.04
C ASP A 298 -45.89 1.86 -26.44
N GLU A 299 -44.98 1.93 -27.41
CA GLU A 299 -44.15 0.80 -27.83
C GLU A 299 -43.14 0.42 -26.76
N VAL A 300 -42.43 1.40 -26.19
CA VAL A 300 -41.38 1.21 -25.18
C VAL A 300 -41.95 0.66 -23.88
N ILE A 301 -43.13 1.13 -23.45
CA ILE A 301 -43.84 0.59 -22.28
C ILE A 301 -44.27 -0.86 -22.53
N LYS A 302 -44.88 -1.14 -23.68
CA LYS A 302 -45.36 -2.49 -24.06
C LYS A 302 -44.22 -3.50 -24.17
N GLU A 303 -43.15 -3.15 -24.87
CA GLU A 303 -41.98 -3.99 -25.10
C GLU A 303 -41.05 -4.06 -23.87
N GLY A 304 -41.26 -3.19 -22.87
CA GLY A 304 -40.43 -3.08 -21.67
C GLY A 304 -38.97 -2.73 -21.95
N ARG A 305 -38.68 -2.12 -23.11
CA ARG A 305 -37.33 -1.69 -23.51
C ARG A 305 -37.39 -0.51 -24.49
N GLY A 306 -36.38 0.35 -24.44
CA GLY A 306 -36.25 1.50 -25.33
C GLY A 306 -34.89 2.19 -25.19
N VAL A 307 -34.62 3.16 -26.07
CA VAL A 307 -33.44 4.04 -25.95
C VAL A 307 -33.76 5.29 -25.12
N CYS A 308 -32.75 6.14 -24.89
CA CYS A 308 -32.85 7.40 -24.12
C CYS A 308 -34.11 8.24 -24.40
N CYS A 309 -34.44 8.49 -25.67
CA CYS A 309 -35.65 9.26 -26.02
C CYS A 309 -36.98 8.59 -25.60
N GLY A 310 -37.02 7.26 -25.53
CA GLY A 310 -38.18 6.55 -24.99
C GLY A 310 -38.35 6.82 -23.49
N TYR A 311 -37.27 6.78 -22.71
CA TYR A 311 -37.31 7.14 -21.29
C TYR A 311 -37.74 8.60 -21.09
N SER A 312 -37.19 9.54 -21.87
CA SER A 312 -37.49 10.98 -21.70
C SER A 312 -38.92 11.34 -22.07
N SER A 313 -39.46 10.74 -23.15
CA SER A 313 -40.82 11.02 -23.62
C SER A 313 -41.88 10.39 -22.72
N ILE A 314 -41.63 9.18 -22.18
CA ILE A 314 -42.52 8.59 -21.16
C ILE A 314 -42.47 9.44 -19.88
N CYS A 315 -41.29 9.89 -19.43
CA CYS A 315 -41.18 10.75 -18.26
C CYS A 315 -41.96 12.06 -18.43
N LEU A 316 -41.88 12.69 -19.61
CA LEU A 316 -42.65 13.87 -19.97
C LEU A 316 -44.17 13.63 -19.88
N GLU A 317 -44.67 12.56 -20.49
CA GLU A 317 -46.12 12.26 -20.47
C GLU A 317 -46.62 11.91 -19.06
N MET A 318 -45.87 11.10 -18.31
CA MET A 318 -46.22 10.73 -16.94
C MET A 318 -46.21 11.96 -16.00
N CYS A 319 -45.22 12.85 -16.12
CA CYS A 319 -45.17 14.08 -15.33
C CYS A 319 -46.35 15.00 -15.65
N ARG A 320 -46.65 15.19 -16.95
CA ARG A 320 -47.80 15.99 -17.42
C ARG A 320 -49.12 15.48 -16.85
N GLU A 321 -49.34 14.17 -16.84
CA GLU A 321 -50.56 13.56 -16.29
C GLU A 321 -50.76 13.84 -14.80
N VAL A 322 -49.68 13.88 -14.01
CA VAL A 322 -49.78 14.09 -12.55
C VAL A 322 -49.60 15.57 -12.12
N GLY A 323 -49.50 16.48 -13.09
CA GLY A 323 -49.40 17.93 -12.86
C GLY A 323 -48.00 18.43 -12.51
N ILE A 324 -46.95 17.79 -13.01
CA ILE A 324 -45.55 18.20 -12.86
C ILE A 324 -45.06 18.75 -14.19
N GLU A 325 -44.56 19.99 -14.21
CA GLU A 325 -43.94 20.57 -15.39
C GLU A 325 -42.61 19.86 -15.69
N CYS A 326 -42.47 19.37 -16.91
CA CYS A 326 -41.34 18.58 -17.39
C CYS A 326 -41.00 19.00 -18.81
N GLN A 327 -39.71 18.97 -19.14
CA GLN A 327 -39.18 19.20 -20.48
C GLN A 327 -38.20 18.07 -20.84
N GLU A 328 -38.13 17.72 -22.11
CA GLU A 328 -37.08 16.88 -22.65
C GLU A 328 -35.88 17.76 -23.04
N VAL A 329 -34.68 17.30 -22.73
CA VAL A 329 -33.42 18.03 -22.96
C VAL A 329 -32.49 17.11 -23.75
N SER A 330 -32.26 17.45 -25.01
CA SER A 330 -31.28 16.78 -25.87
C SER A 330 -29.87 17.37 -25.66
N GLY A 331 -28.86 16.55 -25.93
CA GLY A 331 -27.46 16.98 -25.83
C GLY A 331 -26.45 15.88 -26.07
N PHE A 332 -25.20 16.16 -25.72
CA PHE A 332 -24.07 15.24 -25.78
C PHE A 332 -23.84 14.58 -24.42
N SER A 333 -23.44 13.31 -24.45
CA SER A 333 -23.07 12.55 -23.28
C SER A 333 -21.62 12.07 -23.33
N LYS A 334 -21.01 11.88 -22.16
CA LYS A 334 -19.78 11.08 -22.02
C LYS A 334 -20.10 9.60 -21.80
N GLY A 335 -21.06 9.10 -22.58
CA GLY A 335 -21.65 7.76 -22.47
C GLY A 335 -21.08 6.75 -23.47
N ILE A 336 -21.97 5.89 -23.99
CA ILE A 336 -21.63 4.71 -24.79
C ILE A 336 -20.91 5.10 -26.09
N GLY A 337 -19.58 4.90 -26.13
CA GLY A 337 -18.76 5.22 -27.30
C GLY A 337 -18.24 6.66 -27.36
N HIS A 338 -18.37 7.43 -26.28
CA HIS A 338 -17.58 8.64 -26.08
C HIS A 338 -16.08 8.32 -26.06
N GLN A 339 -15.25 9.22 -26.60
CA GLN A 339 -13.80 9.13 -26.52
C GLN A 339 -13.27 10.46 -26.00
N ALA A 340 -12.27 10.44 -25.10
CA ALA A 340 -11.78 11.68 -24.51
C ALA A 340 -11.10 12.57 -25.57
N GLY A 341 -11.26 13.89 -25.47
CA GLY A 341 -10.85 14.84 -26.51
C GLY A 341 -11.68 14.78 -27.82
N GLN A 342 -12.80 14.05 -27.84
CA GLN A 342 -13.74 14.05 -28.96
C GLN A 342 -14.39 15.42 -29.14
N ARG A 343 -14.14 16.05 -30.30
CA ARG A 343 -14.90 17.23 -30.72
C ARG A 343 -16.38 16.91 -30.97
N LEU A 344 -17.25 17.80 -30.52
CA LEU A 344 -18.71 17.68 -30.55
C LEU A 344 -19.38 18.63 -31.54
N ALA A 345 -18.73 19.75 -31.89
CA ALA A 345 -19.29 20.80 -32.76
C ALA A 345 -19.81 20.30 -34.13
N ASP A 346 -19.19 19.27 -34.69
CA ASP A 346 -19.56 18.67 -35.99
C ASP A 346 -20.55 17.49 -35.87
N LYS A 347 -21.16 17.27 -34.70
CA LYS A 347 -21.99 16.09 -34.40
C LYS A 347 -23.43 16.44 -34.05
N GLN A 348 -24.31 15.46 -34.26
CA GLN A 348 -25.66 15.49 -33.67
C GLN A 348 -25.62 14.91 -32.25
N SER A 349 -26.48 15.45 -31.40
CA SER A 349 -26.71 15.10 -30.00
C SER A 349 -26.94 13.59 -29.84
N ASP A 350 -26.18 12.94 -28.95
CA ASP A 350 -26.21 11.48 -28.79
C ASP A 350 -27.12 10.97 -27.65
N HIS A 351 -27.63 11.88 -26.81
CA HIS A 351 -28.42 11.55 -25.63
C HIS A 351 -29.59 12.51 -25.38
N MET A 352 -30.56 12.08 -24.58
CA MET A 352 -31.71 12.90 -24.18
C MET A 352 -32.21 12.48 -22.79
N TRP A 353 -32.49 13.49 -21.94
CA TRP A 353 -32.90 13.35 -20.54
C TRP A 353 -34.02 14.34 -20.21
N ASN A 354 -34.32 14.58 -18.92
CA ASN A 354 -35.39 15.51 -18.53
C ASN A 354 -34.93 16.61 -17.57
N ALA A 355 -35.56 17.78 -17.73
CA ALA A 355 -35.61 18.83 -16.71
C ALA A 355 -37.03 18.93 -16.13
N VAL A 356 -37.17 19.01 -14.81
CA VAL A 356 -38.47 18.98 -14.11
C VAL A 356 -38.59 20.08 -13.06
N TRP A 357 -39.75 20.72 -12.97
CA TRP A 357 -40.02 21.73 -11.94
C TRP A 357 -40.51 21.07 -10.65
N VAL A 358 -39.72 21.13 -9.58
CA VAL A 358 -40.07 20.52 -8.28
C VAL A 358 -39.49 21.34 -7.12
N GLY A 359 -40.30 21.58 -6.08
CA GLY A 359 -39.87 22.37 -4.91
C GLY A 359 -39.59 23.85 -5.20
N GLY A 360 -40.11 24.38 -6.31
CA GLY A 360 -39.91 25.75 -6.76
C GLY A 360 -38.64 26.00 -7.59
N GLN A 361 -38.08 24.97 -8.22
CA GLN A 361 -36.89 25.08 -9.08
C GLN A 361 -36.82 23.96 -10.13
N TRP A 362 -36.07 24.18 -11.21
CA TRP A 362 -35.75 23.16 -12.21
C TRP A 362 -34.68 22.17 -11.69
N GLY A 363 -34.99 20.88 -11.63
CA GLY A 363 -34.07 19.77 -11.37
C GLY A 363 -33.75 18.98 -12.65
N LEU A 364 -32.56 18.39 -12.72
CA LEU A 364 -32.15 17.51 -13.83
C LEU A 364 -32.27 16.05 -13.39
N LEU A 365 -32.80 15.20 -14.26
CA LEU A 365 -32.82 13.75 -14.03
C LEU A 365 -32.59 12.98 -15.32
N ASP A 366 -32.08 11.76 -15.18
CA ASP A 366 -32.00 10.77 -16.25
C ASP A 366 -32.53 9.42 -15.71
N ALA A 367 -33.58 8.89 -16.36
CA ALA A 367 -34.14 7.57 -16.05
C ALA A 367 -33.48 6.44 -16.87
N CYS A 368 -32.83 6.76 -17.99
CA CYS A 368 -32.10 5.82 -18.83
C CYS A 368 -30.79 5.39 -18.14
N TRP A 369 -29.97 6.34 -17.68
CA TRP A 369 -28.75 6.05 -16.91
C TRP A 369 -29.08 5.68 -15.44
N GLY A 370 -30.25 6.10 -14.94
CA GLY A 370 -30.82 5.65 -13.68
C GLY A 370 -31.23 4.16 -13.66
N ALA A 371 -31.61 3.58 -14.81
CA ALA A 371 -32.01 2.18 -14.93
C ALA A 371 -30.81 1.21 -14.90
N GLY A 372 -29.68 1.59 -15.49
CA GLY A 372 -28.50 0.74 -15.56
C GLY A 372 -27.43 1.20 -16.54
N THR A 373 -26.50 0.29 -16.83
CA THR A 373 -25.32 0.54 -17.66
C THR A 373 -25.18 -0.51 -18.76
N VAL A 374 -24.72 -0.10 -19.94
CA VAL A 374 -24.38 -1.03 -21.02
C VAL A 374 -22.95 -1.52 -20.87
N ASP A 375 -22.75 -2.81 -21.11
CA ASP A 375 -21.45 -3.44 -21.33
C ASP A 375 -21.26 -3.65 -22.84
N MET A 376 -20.22 -3.03 -23.41
CA MET A 376 -20.04 -2.96 -24.87
C MET A 376 -19.33 -4.17 -25.49
N GLU A 377 -18.60 -4.96 -24.72
CA GLU A 377 -17.94 -6.18 -25.22
C GLU A 377 -18.94 -7.35 -25.29
N THR A 378 -19.60 -7.64 -24.16
CA THR A 378 -20.67 -8.64 -24.07
C THR A 378 -21.92 -8.22 -24.84
N LYS A 379 -22.07 -6.92 -25.13
CA LYS A 379 -23.25 -6.28 -25.74
C LYS A 379 -24.51 -6.56 -24.94
N THR A 380 -24.44 -6.32 -23.63
CA THR A 380 -25.57 -6.52 -22.70
C THR A 380 -25.92 -5.25 -21.94
N PHE A 381 -27.21 -5.09 -21.62
CA PHE A 381 -27.66 -4.10 -20.65
C PHE A 381 -27.63 -4.72 -19.24
N LYS A 382 -26.86 -4.12 -18.34
CA LYS A 382 -26.74 -4.50 -16.93
C LYS A 382 -27.62 -3.57 -16.10
N GLU A 383 -28.78 -4.07 -15.68
CA GLU A 383 -29.69 -3.40 -14.75
C GLU A 383 -28.93 -2.99 -13.48
N ARG A 384 -28.89 -1.68 -13.19
CA ARG A 384 -28.13 -1.10 -12.09
C ARG A 384 -28.77 0.22 -11.67
N PHE A 385 -29.81 0.12 -10.84
CA PHE A 385 -30.50 1.27 -10.27
C PHE A 385 -29.49 2.26 -9.63
N ASP A 386 -29.41 3.46 -10.18
CA ASP A 386 -28.42 4.46 -9.78
C ASP A 386 -29.09 5.80 -9.41
N ASP A 387 -29.31 5.95 -8.10
CA ASP A 387 -29.97 7.10 -7.48
C ASP A 387 -29.27 8.43 -7.77
N PHE A 388 -27.99 8.42 -8.19
CA PHE A 388 -27.28 9.64 -8.59
C PHE A 388 -28.07 10.45 -9.61
N TYR A 389 -28.67 9.81 -10.62
CA TYR A 389 -29.40 10.46 -11.72
C TYR A 389 -30.82 10.94 -11.36
N PHE A 390 -31.25 10.85 -10.10
CA PHE A 390 -32.51 11.44 -9.62
C PHE A 390 -32.27 12.81 -8.98
N LEU A 391 -32.63 13.90 -9.69
CA LEU A 391 -32.46 15.28 -9.21
C LEU A 391 -31.00 15.62 -8.86
N THR A 392 -30.08 15.26 -9.77
CA THR A 392 -28.64 15.52 -9.68
C THR A 392 -28.34 17.01 -9.53
N GLU A 393 -27.25 17.36 -8.81
CA GLU A 393 -26.77 18.73 -8.80
C GLU A 393 -26.22 19.10 -10.19
N PRO A 394 -26.54 20.27 -10.76
CA PRO A 394 -26.12 20.61 -12.13
C PRO A 394 -24.59 20.61 -12.31
N SER A 395 -23.84 20.99 -11.27
CA SER A 395 -22.37 20.96 -11.23
C SER A 395 -21.76 19.56 -11.27
N GLU A 396 -22.53 18.51 -10.96
CA GLU A 396 -22.13 17.10 -11.06
C GLU A 396 -22.66 16.47 -12.36
N PHE A 397 -23.87 16.86 -12.79
CA PHE A 397 -24.50 16.37 -14.01
C PHE A 397 -23.76 16.83 -15.28
N ILE A 398 -23.32 18.10 -15.31
CA ILE A 398 -22.57 18.72 -16.42
C ILE A 398 -21.21 18.06 -16.71
N GLU A 399 -20.67 17.25 -15.79
CA GLU A 399 -19.44 16.50 -16.02
C GLU A 399 -19.61 15.35 -17.02
N THR A 400 -20.86 14.92 -17.25
CA THR A 400 -21.23 13.85 -18.18
C THR A 400 -22.29 14.23 -19.22
N HIS A 401 -23.10 15.25 -18.98
CA HIS A 401 -24.23 15.65 -19.83
C HIS A 401 -24.15 17.13 -20.23
N PHE A 402 -23.93 17.43 -21.52
CA PHE A 402 -23.90 18.79 -22.06
C PHE A 402 -25.12 19.04 -22.96
N PRO A 403 -26.08 19.90 -22.58
CA PRO A 403 -27.29 20.14 -23.36
C PRO A 403 -27.01 20.95 -24.63
N ASP A 404 -27.84 20.76 -25.66
CA ASP A 404 -27.80 21.58 -26.89
C ASP A 404 -28.11 23.06 -26.62
N ASP A 405 -29.00 23.33 -25.67
CA ASP A 405 -29.34 24.67 -25.21
C ASP A 405 -28.71 24.94 -23.84
N GLN A 406 -27.83 25.94 -23.80
CA GLN A 406 -27.01 26.29 -22.65
C GLN A 406 -27.83 26.61 -21.38
N HIS A 407 -29.08 27.06 -21.50
CA HIS A 407 -29.89 27.36 -20.31
C HIS A 407 -30.23 26.10 -19.49
N TRP A 408 -30.28 24.92 -20.13
CA TRP A 408 -30.50 23.65 -19.42
C TRP A 408 -29.27 23.13 -18.66
N GLN A 409 -28.11 23.81 -18.74
CA GLN A 409 -27.00 23.53 -17.83
C GLN A 409 -27.35 23.88 -16.37
N LEU A 410 -28.28 24.81 -16.14
CA LEU A 410 -28.71 25.29 -14.81
C LEU A 410 -27.57 25.70 -13.86
N LEU A 411 -26.40 26.05 -14.41
CA LEU A 411 -25.23 26.57 -13.70
C LEU A 411 -25.30 28.08 -13.55
N SER A 412 -24.81 28.62 -12.43
CA SER A 412 -24.65 30.07 -12.23
C SER A 412 -23.62 30.70 -13.18
N THR A 413 -22.72 29.88 -13.71
CA THR A 413 -21.77 30.21 -14.76
C THR A 413 -21.75 29.04 -15.74
N PRO A 414 -22.51 29.10 -16.83
CA PRO A 414 -22.50 28.05 -17.86
C PRO A 414 -21.12 27.88 -18.49
N ILE A 415 -20.78 26.63 -18.83
CA ILE A 415 -19.52 26.27 -19.47
C ILE A 415 -19.69 26.19 -21.00
N SER A 416 -18.57 26.29 -21.72
CA SER A 416 -18.54 26.08 -23.18
C SER A 416 -18.41 24.60 -23.53
N VAL A 417 -18.65 24.26 -24.81
CA VAL A 417 -18.51 22.88 -25.29
C VAL A 417 -17.04 22.44 -25.25
N GLU A 418 -16.10 23.34 -25.55
CA GLU A 418 -14.67 23.10 -25.46
C GLU A 418 -14.24 22.81 -24.02
N GLU A 419 -14.79 23.53 -23.03
CA GLU A 419 -14.50 23.23 -21.62
C GLU A 419 -15.05 21.85 -21.20
N PHE A 420 -16.24 21.49 -21.67
CA PHE A 420 -16.81 20.16 -21.46
C PHE A 420 -15.94 19.06 -22.11
N GLU A 421 -15.46 19.26 -23.34
CA GLU A 421 -14.53 18.36 -24.03
C GLU A 421 -13.20 18.20 -23.27
N GLN A 422 -12.70 19.27 -22.65
CA GLN A 422 -11.45 19.26 -21.89
C GLN A 422 -11.57 18.65 -20.48
N ARG A 423 -12.77 18.50 -19.90
CA ARG A 423 -12.98 17.89 -18.58
C ARG A 423 -12.86 16.36 -18.61
N ALA A 424 -12.16 15.79 -17.63
CA ALA A 424 -12.06 14.33 -17.42
C ALA A 424 -13.44 13.66 -17.26
N LEU A 425 -13.56 12.39 -17.67
CA LEU A 425 -14.78 11.59 -17.45
C LEU A 425 -14.86 11.17 -15.98
N LYS A 426 -15.90 11.64 -15.27
CA LYS A 426 -16.22 11.26 -13.88
C LYS A 426 -17.57 10.53 -13.85
N THR A 427 -17.63 9.34 -13.27
CA THR A 427 -18.88 8.55 -13.21
C THR A 427 -19.75 8.96 -12.02
N SER A 428 -21.01 8.51 -11.96
CA SER A 428 -21.85 8.62 -10.76
C SER A 428 -21.19 8.11 -9.47
N ALA A 429 -20.32 7.10 -9.57
CA ALA A 429 -19.60 6.54 -8.44
C ALA A 429 -18.55 7.52 -7.87
N PHE A 430 -18.04 8.45 -8.67
CA PHE A 430 -17.10 9.50 -8.25
C PHE A 430 -17.72 10.38 -7.15
N PHE A 431 -18.85 11.00 -7.48
CA PHE A 431 -19.63 11.87 -6.60
C PHE A 431 -20.24 11.09 -5.44
N THR A 432 -20.79 9.89 -5.70
CA THR A 432 -21.38 9.01 -4.67
C THR A 432 -20.34 8.57 -3.61
N LEU A 433 -19.05 8.47 -3.97
CA LEU A 433 -17.95 8.21 -3.03
C LEU A 433 -17.38 9.49 -2.38
N GLY A 434 -17.76 10.68 -2.86
CA GLY A 434 -17.24 11.95 -2.35
C GLY A 434 -15.77 12.16 -2.73
N LEU A 435 -15.42 11.85 -3.97
CA LEU A 435 -14.10 12.12 -4.55
C LEU A 435 -14.02 13.53 -5.13
N THR A 436 -12.81 14.08 -5.18
CA THR A 436 -12.48 15.30 -5.92
C THR A 436 -11.14 15.11 -6.63
N LEU A 437 -11.08 15.47 -7.92
CA LEU A 437 -9.89 15.35 -8.76
C LEU A 437 -9.05 16.62 -8.57
N THR A 438 -7.89 16.49 -7.95
CA THR A 438 -7.02 17.64 -7.65
C THR A 438 -6.03 17.89 -8.78
N GLN A 439 -5.48 16.82 -9.36
CA GLN A 439 -4.60 16.83 -10.54
C GLN A 439 -4.79 15.53 -11.36
N PRO A 440 -4.79 15.57 -12.70
CA PRO A 440 -4.85 16.77 -13.57
C PRO A 440 -6.21 17.48 -13.50
N LYS A 441 -6.31 18.71 -13.99
CA LYS A 441 -7.59 19.44 -14.13
C LYS A 441 -8.35 19.11 -15.42
N GLN A 442 -7.64 18.59 -16.43
CA GLN A 442 -8.16 18.23 -17.76
C GLN A 442 -8.19 16.70 -17.92
N TYR A 443 -8.84 16.22 -18.98
CA TYR A 443 -8.85 14.79 -19.32
C TYR A 443 -7.46 14.25 -19.71
N LYS A 444 -6.64 15.12 -20.34
CA LYS A 444 -5.32 14.78 -20.84
C LYS A 444 -4.25 15.06 -19.79
N LEU A 445 -3.34 14.11 -19.65
CA LEU A 445 -2.11 14.19 -18.87
C LEU A 445 -0.94 13.89 -19.81
N THR A 446 0.13 14.67 -19.76
CA THR A 446 1.37 14.41 -20.51
C THR A 446 2.48 14.12 -19.51
N THR A 447 3.41 13.21 -19.82
CA THR A 447 4.56 12.93 -18.95
C THR A 447 5.54 14.09 -18.91
N ASP A 448 6.12 14.33 -17.74
CA ASP A 448 7.28 15.18 -17.53
C ASP A 448 8.48 14.27 -17.19
N ASP A 449 9.52 14.30 -18.03
CA ASP A 449 10.64 13.33 -18.02
C ASP A 449 10.18 11.87 -17.80
N GLY A 450 9.13 11.45 -18.53
CA GLY A 450 8.59 10.09 -18.46
C GLY A 450 7.81 9.71 -17.19
N GLU A 451 7.61 10.62 -16.23
CA GLU A 451 6.74 10.43 -15.07
C GLU A 451 5.45 11.27 -15.19
N ALA A 452 4.34 10.79 -14.66
CA ALA A 452 3.10 11.56 -14.58
C ALA A 452 2.36 11.26 -13.26
N THR A 453 1.68 12.24 -12.67
CA THR A 453 1.00 12.10 -11.38
C THR A 453 -0.49 12.41 -11.47
N VAL A 454 -1.32 11.55 -10.88
CA VAL A 454 -2.77 11.75 -10.69
C VAL A 454 -3.09 11.73 -9.20
N SER A 455 -3.79 12.75 -8.72
CA SER A 455 -4.19 12.87 -7.31
C SER A 455 -5.69 13.08 -7.16
N LEU A 456 -6.31 12.25 -6.32
CA LEU A 456 -7.70 12.36 -5.90
C LEU A 456 -7.74 12.61 -4.40
N SER A 457 -8.52 13.59 -3.94
CA SER A 457 -8.92 13.67 -2.54
C SER A 457 -10.26 12.95 -2.32
N SER A 458 -10.53 12.56 -1.08
CA SER A 458 -11.79 11.93 -0.67
C SER A 458 -12.27 12.43 0.68
N SER A 459 -13.60 12.52 0.85
CA SER A 459 -14.24 12.84 2.13
C SER A 459 -14.34 11.66 3.11
N ARG A 460 -13.88 10.46 2.74
CA ARG A 460 -13.91 9.25 3.58
C ARG A 460 -12.77 8.27 3.23
N PRO A 461 -12.41 7.31 4.10
CA PRO A 461 -11.50 6.23 3.74
C PRO A 461 -12.07 5.34 2.61
N LEU A 462 -11.28 5.17 1.55
CA LEU A 462 -11.61 4.36 0.37
C LEU A 462 -10.44 3.44 0.01
N THR A 463 -10.75 2.24 -0.51
CA THR A 463 -9.78 1.44 -1.27
C THR A 463 -9.78 1.90 -2.72
N PHE A 464 -8.60 2.04 -3.33
CA PHE A 464 -8.42 2.42 -4.73
C PHE A 464 -7.74 1.31 -5.55
N ALA A 465 -7.94 1.36 -6.87
CA ALA A 465 -7.19 0.59 -7.86
C ALA A 465 -7.14 1.35 -9.20
N TYR A 466 -6.23 0.94 -10.10
CA TYR A 466 -6.06 1.54 -11.42
C TYR A 466 -5.80 0.47 -12.49
N GLU A 467 -6.16 0.79 -13.72
CA GLU A 467 -5.96 0.00 -14.94
C GLU A 467 -5.32 0.93 -15.99
N LEU A 468 -4.25 0.48 -16.65
CA LEU A 468 -3.55 1.25 -17.68
C LEU A 468 -3.46 0.41 -18.97
N LYS A 469 -4.03 0.91 -20.06
CA LYS A 469 -4.07 0.23 -21.37
C LYS A 469 -3.41 1.08 -22.45
N GLN A 470 -2.46 0.51 -23.18
CA GLN A 470 -1.77 1.17 -24.29
C GLN A 470 -2.67 1.17 -25.54
N ARG A 471 -2.83 2.34 -26.17
CA ARG A 471 -3.58 2.48 -27.44
C ARG A 471 -2.65 2.22 -28.62
N GLY A 472 -2.63 0.97 -29.09
CA GLY A 472 -1.80 0.50 -30.21
C GLY A 472 -2.61 0.05 -31.43
N VAL A 473 -1.91 -0.11 -32.57
CA VAL A 473 -2.48 -0.68 -33.79
C VAL A 473 -2.47 -2.21 -33.68
N GLN A 474 -3.64 -2.83 -33.86
CA GLN A 474 -3.92 -4.27 -33.60
C GLN A 474 -3.87 -4.68 -32.11
N GLY A 475 -4.79 -4.12 -31.32
CA GLY A 475 -5.13 -4.61 -29.98
C GLY A 475 -4.70 -3.67 -28.86
N GLN A 476 -5.51 -3.61 -27.81
CA GLN A 476 -5.11 -2.96 -26.55
C GLN A 476 -4.18 -3.91 -25.79
N ARG A 477 -3.00 -3.42 -25.44
CA ARG A 477 -2.06 -4.14 -24.57
C ARG A 477 -2.23 -3.61 -23.16
N GLU A 478 -2.58 -4.50 -22.22
CA GLU A 478 -2.52 -4.16 -20.80
C GLU A 478 -1.06 -3.95 -20.39
N VAL A 479 -0.82 -2.85 -19.68
CA VAL A 479 0.53 -2.50 -19.23
C VAL A 479 0.79 -3.19 -17.89
N ASP A 480 1.98 -3.75 -17.71
CA ASP A 480 2.31 -4.48 -16.49
C ASP A 480 2.21 -3.59 -15.23
N SER A 481 1.84 -4.26 -14.15
CA SER A 481 1.67 -3.73 -12.80
C SER A 481 2.85 -2.93 -12.25
N SER A 482 4.07 -3.18 -12.71
CA SER A 482 5.29 -2.43 -12.36
C SER A 482 5.29 -0.97 -12.83
N CYS A 483 4.46 -0.57 -13.81
CA CYS A 483 4.48 0.79 -14.38
C CYS A 483 3.92 1.92 -13.50
N ALA A 484 3.43 1.65 -12.28
CA ALA A 484 2.92 2.72 -11.42
C ALA A 484 2.97 2.46 -9.91
N LEU A 485 3.02 3.57 -9.16
CA LEU A 485 3.09 3.63 -7.70
C LEU A 485 1.82 4.27 -7.15
N LEU A 486 0.82 3.43 -6.84
CA LEU A 486 -0.41 3.86 -6.15
C LEU A 486 -0.17 4.01 -4.64
N SER A 487 -0.25 5.23 -4.14
CA SER A 487 -0.23 5.60 -2.72
C SER A 487 -1.65 5.91 -2.23
N VAL A 488 -2.05 5.41 -1.07
CA VAL A 488 -3.40 5.64 -0.50
C VAL A 488 -3.29 6.18 0.93
N THR A 489 -4.16 7.12 1.27
CA THR A 489 -4.27 7.75 2.59
C THR A 489 -5.75 7.87 2.99
N HIS A 490 -6.05 8.19 4.25
CA HIS A 490 -7.42 8.48 4.68
C HIS A 490 -8.06 9.71 3.99
N LEU A 491 -7.26 10.56 3.33
CA LEU A 491 -7.70 11.78 2.65
C LEU A 491 -7.80 11.62 1.12
N GLY A 492 -7.46 10.44 0.57
CA GLY A 492 -7.44 10.20 -0.88
C GLY A 492 -6.24 9.38 -1.37
N MET A 493 -5.94 9.46 -2.66
CA MET A 493 -4.84 8.74 -3.31
C MET A 493 -3.93 9.65 -4.16
N ASN A 494 -2.68 9.22 -4.32
CA ASN A 494 -1.74 9.75 -5.30
C ASN A 494 -1.19 8.56 -6.11
N LEU A 495 -1.31 8.62 -7.43
CA LEU A 495 -0.86 7.60 -8.38
C LEU A 495 0.22 8.21 -9.27
N ARG A 496 1.46 7.74 -9.12
CA ARG A 496 2.59 8.11 -9.99
C ARG A 496 2.78 7.04 -11.06
N LEU A 497 2.85 7.43 -12.32
CA LEU A 497 2.86 6.58 -13.51
C LEU A 497 4.18 6.76 -14.25
N LEU A 498 4.81 5.65 -14.62
CA LEU A 498 6.04 5.58 -15.40
C LEU A 498 5.81 4.63 -16.59
N PRO A 499 5.26 5.12 -17.71
CA PRO A 499 4.91 4.27 -18.85
C PRO A 499 6.18 3.66 -19.50
N PRO A 500 6.16 2.36 -19.84
CA PRO A 500 7.37 1.66 -20.33
C PRO A 500 7.71 1.95 -21.79
N GLU A 501 6.78 2.50 -22.57
CA GLU A 501 6.92 2.79 -24.00
C GLU A 501 6.42 4.22 -24.30
N ILE A 502 6.87 4.79 -25.43
CA ILE A 502 6.34 6.08 -25.94
C ILE A 502 4.97 5.81 -26.56
N GLY A 503 3.98 6.66 -26.29
CA GLY A 503 2.63 6.49 -26.85
C GLY A 503 1.50 7.07 -26.01
N THR A 504 0.27 6.73 -26.39
CA THR A 504 -0.93 7.13 -25.64
C THR A 504 -1.54 5.95 -24.89
N TYR A 505 -2.03 6.20 -23.69
CA TYR A 505 -2.59 5.23 -22.77
C TYR A 505 -3.95 5.71 -22.25
N GLU A 506 -4.89 4.81 -22.03
CA GLU A 506 -6.07 5.08 -21.19
C GLU A 506 -5.77 4.65 -19.75
N LEU A 507 -6.09 5.51 -18.80
CA LEU A 507 -6.03 5.26 -17.36
C LEU A 507 -7.44 5.23 -16.77
N LYS A 508 -7.97 4.04 -16.47
CA LYS A 508 -9.23 3.86 -15.75
C LYS A 508 -8.95 3.76 -14.24
N LEU A 509 -9.67 4.55 -13.44
CA LEU A 509 -9.51 4.62 -11.98
C LEU A 509 -10.74 4.06 -11.27
N PHE A 510 -10.51 3.30 -10.20
CA PHE A 510 -11.56 2.57 -9.48
C PHE A 510 -11.47 2.77 -7.97
N ALA A 511 -12.61 2.84 -7.29
CA ALA A 511 -12.67 2.99 -5.83
C ALA A 511 -13.88 2.30 -5.17
N ARG A 512 -13.76 1.98 -3.88
CA ARG A 512 -14.85 1.49 -3.01
C ARG A 512 -14.67 1.99 -1.57
N PRO A 513 -15.73 2.04 -0.74
CA PRO A 513 -15.61 2.26 0.70
C PRO A 513 -14.77 1.16 1.34
N GLU A 514 -13.84 1.53 2.23
CA GLU A 514 -12.98 0.54 2.91
C GLU A 514 -13.77 -0.49 3.73
N SER A 515 -14.89 -0.06 4.33
CA SER A 515 -15.82 -0.92 5.08
C SER A 515 -16.62 -1.92 4.23
N ASN A 516 -16.43 -1.93 2.90
CA ASN A 516 -17.21 -2.76 1.98
C ASN A 516 -16.31 -3.76 1.23
N SER A 517 -16.54 -5.05 1.45
CA SER A 517 -15.83 -6.14 0.75
C SER A 517 -16.26 -6.32 -0.72
N GLY A 518 -17.30 -5.62 -1.17
CA GLY A 518 -17.84 -5.65 -2.52
C GLY A 518 -16.92 -5.07 -3.61
N VAL A 519 -17.43 -5.07 -4.84
CA VAL A 519 -16.66 -4.76 -6.06
C VAL A 519 -16.23 -3.28 -6.09
N LEU A 520 -15.00 -3.05 -6.53
CA LEU A 520 -14.48 -1.72 -6.88
C LEU A 520 -15.31 -1.11 -8.02
N ARG A 521 -15.68 0.17 -7.91
CA ARG A 521 -16.48 0.86 -8.93
C ARG A 521 -15.58 1.78 -9.76
N TRP A 522 -15.74 1.77 -11.08
CA TRP A 522 -15.09 2.74 -11.97
C TRP A 522 -15.56 4.16 -11.60
N VAL A 523 -14.61 5.06 -11.31
CA VAL A 523 -14.88 6.44 -10.88
C VAL A 523 -14.43 7.49 -11.89
N CYS A 524 -13.32 7.27 -12.60
CA CYS A 524 -12.76 8.25 -13.52
C CYS A 524 -12.03 7.57 -14.70
N SER A 525 -11.96 8.23 -15.86
CA SER A 525 -10.98 7.90 -16.91
C SER A 525 -10.21 9.14 -17.36
N LEU A 526 -8.94 8.94 -17.73
CA LEU A 526 -7.98 9.95 -18.15
C LEU A 526 -7.15 9.41 -19.33
N ASP A 527 -6.74 10.31 -20.24
CA ASP A 527 -5.80 9.99 -21.30
C ASP A 527 -4.39 10.41 -20.89
N LEU A 528 -3.43 9.48 -20.93
CA LEU A 528 -2.01 9.73 -20.65
C LEU A 528 -1.20 9.68 -21.95
N GLU A 529 -0.43 10.73 -22.22
CA GLU A 529 0.51 10.84 -23.33
C GLU A 529 1.95 10.76 -22.80
N CYS A 530 2.64 9.67 -23.13
CA CYS A 530 4.05 9.48 -22.85
C CYS A 530 4.87 10.00 -24.04
N ALA A 531 5.47 11.19 -23.89
CA ALA A 531 6.27 11.83 -24.95
C ALA A 531 7.73 11.32 -24.97
N SER A 532 8.26 10.99 -23.80
CA SER A 532 9.56 10.35 -23.58
C SER A 532 9.42 9.31 -22.48
N VAL A 533 10.16 8.20 -22.58
CA VAL A 533 10.25 7.17 -21.55
C VAL A 533 11.47 7.46 -20.67
N ARG A 534 11.26 7.54 -19.35
CA ARG A 534 12.39 7.57 -18.41
C ARG A 534 13.06 6.19 -18.42
N PRO A 535 14.40 6.09 -18.54
CA PRO A 535 15.12 4.83 -18.35
C PRO A 535 15.17 4.45 -16.87
N SER A 536 14.01 4.19 -16.27
CA SER A 536 13.88 3.77 -14.87
C SER A 536 14.33 2.32 -14.69
N GLN A 537 15.03 2.05 -13.59
CA GLN A 537 15.26 0.68 -13.12
C GLN A 537 13.92 0.00 -12.85
N SER A 538 13.81 -1.30 -13.13
CA SER A 538 12.58 -2.07 -12.98
C SER A 538 12.03 -1.97 -11.55
N LEU A 539 10.78 -1.53 -11.43
CA LEU A 539 10.07 -1.50 -10.16
C LEU A 539 9.64 -2.93 -9.78
N PRO A 540 9.85 -3.38 -8.53
CA PRO A 540 9.48 -4.71 -8.09
C PRO A 540 7.96 -4.87 -8.02
N ASP A 541 7.46 -6.03 -8.48
CA ASP A 541 6.05 -6.40 -8.41
C ASP A 541 5.45 -6.18 -7.02
N ASN A 542 4.37 -5.38 -6.97
CA ASN A 542 3.51 -5.26 -5.80
C ASN A 542 2.25 -6.11 -5.99
N PRO A 543 2.12 -7.27 -5.31
CA PRO A 543 0.92 -8.09 -5.39
C PRO A 543 -0.27 -7.50 -4.59
N PHE A 544 -0.06 -6.40 -3.85
CA PHE A 544 -1.08 -5.67 -3.10
C PHE A 544 -1.58 -4.45 -3.88
N LEU A 545 -2.64 -3.81 -3.37
CA LEU A 545 -3.31 -2.70 -4.08
C LEU A 545 -2.56 -1.36 -4.00
N SER A 546 -1.72 -1.14 -2.99
CA SER A 546 -1.03 0.14 -2.77
C SER A 546 0.35 -0.03 -2.13
N TRP A 547 1.15 1.03 -2.28
CA TRP A 547 2.39 1.28 -1.58
C TRP A 547 2.17 2.17 -0.35
N GLY A 548 3.13 2.17 0.58
CA GLY A 548 3.01 2.80 1.89
C GLY A 548 2.27 1.90 2.89
N LEU A 549 1.73 2.49 3.96
CA LEU A 549 0.82 1.79 4.89
C LEU A 549 -0.55 1.56 4.25
N VAL A 550 -1.20 0.44 4.55
CA VAL A 550 -2.60 0.22 4.18
C VAL A 550 -3.52 1.03 5.10
N ALA A 551 -4.66 1.51 4.61
CA ALA A 551 -5.58 2.34 5.42
C ALA A 551 -6.08 1.63 6.70
N SER A 552 -6.18 0.30 6.70
CA SER A 552 -6.57 -0.49 7.88
C SER A 552 -5.45 -0.73 8.90
N ALA A 553 -4.21 -0.26 8.64
CA ALA A 553 -3.05 -0.49 9.52
C ALA A 553 -3.31 -0.06 10.98
N ALA A 554 -4.00 1.07 11.19
CA ALA A 554 -4.36 1.56 12.52
C ALA A 554 -5.30 0.61 13.28
N GLN A 555 -6.18 -0.11 12.57
CA GLN A 555 -7.10 -1.12 13.13
C GLN A 555 -6.33 -2.41 13.47
N LEU A 556 -5.35 -2.78 12.65
CA LEU A 556 -4.42 -3.88 12.88
C LEU A 556 -3.42 -3.58 14.02
N GLY A 557 -3.22 -2.30 14.35
CA GLY A 557 -2.52 -1.82 15.55
C GLY A 557 -1.30 -0.94 15.25
N VAL A 558 -0.96 -0.70 13.98
CA VAL A 558 0.15 0.14 13.54
C VAL A 558 -0.34 1.58 13.32
N GLN A 559 0.14 2.52 14.13
CA GLN A 559 -0.33 3.92 14.13
C GLN A 559 0.46 4.83 13.17
N GLY A 560 1.64 4.40 12.70
CA GLY A 560 2.47 5.18 11.78
C GLY A 560 3.81 4.52 11.48
N CYS A 561 4.58 5.15 10.59
CA CYS A 561 5.92 4.73 10.17
C CYS A 561 6.90 5.91 10.29
N SER A 562 8.12 5.66 10.75
CA SER A 562 9.22 6.66 10.83
C SER A 562 9.57 7.24 9.48
N SER A 563 9.51 6.42 8.43
CA SER A 563 10.05 6.69 7.11
C SER A 563 9.00 7.28 6.15
N GLY A 564 8.01 7.98 6.72
CA GLY A 564 6.85 8.55 6.00
C GLY A 564 5.64 7.62 5.92
N THR A 565 4.47 8.21 5.69
CA THR A 565 3.19 7.49 5.53
C THR A 565 2.73 7.37 4.06
N GLY A 566 3.40 8.06 3.13
CA GLY A 566 3.09 8.00 1.69
C GLY A 566 3.90 6.93 0.93
N GLY A 567 3.47 6.59 -0.29
CA GLY A 567 4.19 5.71 -1.22
C GLY A 567 5.26 6.45 -2.04
N GLU A 568 6.04 7.29 -1.37
CA GLU A 568 7.33 7.72 -1.87
C GLU A 568 8.35 6.60 -1.66
N ALA A 569 9.48 6.64 -2.39
CA ALA A 569 10.52 5.63 -2.21
C ALA A 569 11.38 6.01 -0.99
N ILE A 570 11.46 5.11 -0.01
CA ILE A 570 12.37 5.28 1.13
C ILE A 570 13.80 5.19 0.60
N GLU A 571 14.56 6.28 0.69
CA GLU A 571 15.95 6.29 0.24
C GLU A 571 16.83 5.46 1.19
N VAL A 572 17.55 4.50 0.63
CA VAL A 572 18.48 3.64 1.39
C VAL A 572 19.80 4.38 1.56
N GLY A 573 20.34 4.41 2.78
CA GLY A 573 21.58 5.10 3.10
C GLY A 573 22.78 4.56 2.32
N GLU A 574 23.85 5.36 2.22
CA GLU A 574 24.97 5.12 1.28
C GLU A 574 25.61 3.72 1.39
N GLY A 575 25.73 3.19 2.62
CA GLY A 575 26.21 1.84 2.89
C GLY A 575 25.23 0.70 2.53
N GLY A 576 24.13 0.99 1.83
CA GLY A 576 23.10 0.02 1.43
C GLY A 576 22.16 -0.43 2.56
N GLN A 577 22.02 0.37 3.62
CA GLN A 577 21.27 -0.01 4.83
C GLN A 577 20.11 0.95 5.10
N CYS A 578 18.99 0.41 5.57
CA CYS A 578 17.77 1.15 5.88
C CYS A 578 17.15 0.63 7.18
N GLU A 579 16.47 1.52 7.91
CA GLU A 579 15.63 1.18 9.07
C GLU A 579 14.20 1.65 8.80
N VAL A 580 13.23 0.79 9.12
CA VAL A 580 11.80 1.09 9.05
C VAL A 580 11.19 0.80 10.43
N VAL A 581 10.77 1.85 11.14
CA VAL A 581 10.15 1.75 12.46
C VAL A 581 8.66 2.00 12.36
N LEU A 582 7.86 1.04 12.81
CA LEU A 582 6.40 1.14 12.89
C LEU A 582 5.97 1.35 14.35
N ALA A 583 5.23 2.42 14.64
CA ALA A 583 4.69 2.67 15.97
C ALA A 583 3.43 1.83 16.20
N THR A 584 3.28 1.19 17.38
CA THR A 584 2.17 0.27 17.68
C THR A 584 1.36 0.66 18.90
N SER A 585 0.04 0.54 18.81
CA SER A 585 -0.90 0.80 19.92
C SER A 585 -1.12 -0.40 20.86
N ARG A 586 -0.56 -1.57 20.53
CA ARG A 586 -0.56 -2.80 21.33
C ARG A 586 0.63 -3.70 20.94
N PRO A 587 1.02 -4.68 21.78
CA PRO A 587 1.97 -5.73 21.41
C PRO A 587 1.55 -6.48 20.13
N LEU A 588 2.38 -6.41 19.09
CA LEU A 588 2.21 -7.13 17.83
C LEU A 588 3.40 -8.05 17.56
N MET A 589 3.17 -9.13 16.82
CA MET A 589 4.22 -9.94 16.20
C MET A 589 4.33 -9.55 14.72
N MET A 590 5.56 -9.37 14.23
CA MET A 590 5.85 -8.93 12.86
C MET A 590 6.50 -10.03 12.02
N LEU A 591 6.17 -10.06 10.73
CA LEU A 591 6.94 -10.74 9.69
C LEU A 591 7.21 -9.76 8.55
N CYS A 592 8.41 -9.82 7.96
CA CYS A 592 8.80 -8.99 6.82
C CYS A 592 9.21 -9.87 5.63
N GLU A 593 8.93 -9.39 4.43
CA GLU A 593 9.28 -9.99 3.15
C GLU A 593 10.00 -8.91 2.31
N LEU A 594 11.17 -9.25 1.76
CA LEU A 594 11.92 -8.38 0.85
C LEU A 594 11.92 -9.01 -0.55
N ALA A 595 11.66 -8.21 -1.58
CA ALA A 595 11.70 -8.65 -2.98
C ALA A 595 12.34 -7.61 -3.91
N GLN A 596 13.15 -8.11 -4.86
CA GLN A 596 13.70 -7.44 -6.04
C GLN A 596 13.63 -8.50 -7.17
N PRO A 597 13.42 -8.12 -8.45
CA PRO A 597 13.38 -9.09 -9.56
C PRO A 597 14.55 -10.09 -9.61
N ASP A 598 15.76 -9.66 -9.29
CA ASP A 598 16.99 -10.46 -9.43
C ASP A 598 17.49 -11.10 -8.12
N LEU A 599 16.78 -10.92 -7.00
CA LEU A 599 17.24 -11.36 -5.68
C LEU A 599 16.68 -12.73 -5.27
N ASP A 600 17.57 -13.69 -5.02
CA ASP A 600 17.23 -15.00 -4.46
C ASP A 600 16.48 -14.86 -3.11
N PRO A 601 15.29 -15.47 -2.95
CA PRO A 601 14.54 -15.50 -1.69
C PRO A 601 15.31 -16.02 -0.48
N ALA A 602 16.35 -16.85 -0.64
CA ALA A 602 17.22 -17.25 0.47
C ALA A 602 18.14 -16.10 0.93
N VAL A 603 18.72 -15.35 -0.01
CA VAL A 603 19.49 -14.12 0.27
C VAL A 603 18.58 -13.02 0.82
N ALA A 604 17.36 -12.87 0.30
CA ALA A 604 16.40 -11.87 0.75
C ALA A 604 16.02 -12.01 2.24
N LYS A 605 15.91 -13.24 2.77
CA LYS A 605 15.72 -13.48 4.21
C LYS A 605 16.89 -12.96 5.05
N ARG A 606 18.13 -13.13 4.55
CA ARG A 606 19.36 -12.63 5.19
C ARG A 606 19.57 -11.12 5.05
N CYS A 607 18.73 -10.46 4.26
CA CYS A 607 18.70 -9.00 4.15
C CYS A 607 17.81 -8.35 5.24
N LEU A 608 17.12 -9.12 6.07
CA LEU A 608 16.16 -8.64 7.07
C LEU A 608 16.56 -9.03 8.50
N ALA A 609 16.50 -8.06 9.42
CA ALA A 609 16.57 -8.29 10.86
C ALA A 609 15.43 -7.52 11.53
N THR A 610 14.66 -8.18 12.40
CA THR A 610 13.46 -7.60 13.01
C THR A 610 13.53 -7.60 14.54
N GLN A 611 13.15 -6.48 15.14
CA GLN A 611 13.05 -6.26 16.59
C GLN A 611 11.61 -5.89 16.95
N ILE A 612 11.10 -6.47 18.03
CA ILE A 612 9.69 -6.39 18.42
C ILE A 612 9.58 -5.95 19.88
N THR A 613 9.13 -4.72 20.10
CA THR A 613 8.94 -4.12 21.43
C THR A 613 7.45 -3.81 21.68
N PRO A 614 7.03 -3.38 22.89
CA PRO A 614 5.61 -3.15 23.19
C PRO A 614 4.97 -1.99 22.38
N ASP A 615 5.79 -0.98 22.07
CA ASP A 615 5.42 0.32 21.52
C ASP A 615 5.82 0.51 20.04
N LYS A 616 6.71 -0.35 19.52
CA LYS A 616 7.19 -0.27 18.14
C LYS A 616 7.71 -1.62 17.61
N LEU A 617 7.68 -1.72 16.29
CA LEU A 617 8.32 -2.78 15.50
C LEU A 617 9.43 -2.15 14.67
N ILE A 618 10.62 -2.73 14.66
CA ILE A 618 11.76 -2.22 13.89
C ILE A 618 12.18 -3.28 12.88
N CYS A 619 12.32 -2.87 11.62
CA CYS A 619 12.87 -3.69 10.55
C CYS A 619 14.15 -3.03 10.01
N HIS A 620 15.29 -3.69 10.20
CA HIS A 620 16.54 -3.32 9.55
C HIS A 620 16.65 -4.07 8.23
N VAL A 621 16.92 -3.35 7.14
CA VAL A 621 16.99 -3.88 5.77
C VAL A 621 18.37 -3.62 5.18
N LEU A 622 18.93 -4.63 4.50
CA LEU A 622 20.15 -4.56 3.71
C LEU A 622 19.77 -4.67 2.23
N CYS A 623 20.18 -3.72 1.41
CA CYS A 623 20.02 -3.78 -0.04
C CYS A 623 21.36 -4.22 -0.66
N PRO A 624 21.52 -5.46 -1.14
CA PRO A 624 22.80 -5.96 -1.65
C PRO A 624 23.18 -5.40 -3.02
N HIS A 625 22.22 -4.82 -3.76
CA HIS A 625 22.41 -4.31 -5.11
C HIS A 625 21.81 -2.89 -5.27
N ARG A 626 22.21 -2.20 -6.34
CA ARG A 626 21.58 -0.96 -6.77
C ARG A 626 20.22 -1.27 -7.41
N GLY A 627 19.15 -0.62 -6.96
CA GLY A 627 17.81 -0.85 -7.51
C GLY A 627 16.67 -0.48 -6.56
N PHE A 628 15.47 -0.87 -6.96
CA PHE A 628 14.25 -0.76 -6.16
C PHE A 628 13.89 -2.09 -5.48
N TYR A 629 13.43 -2.01 -4.23
CA TYR A 629 13.02 -3.16 -3.42
C TYR A 629 11.60 -2.97 -2.89
N ARG A 630 10.80 -4.05 -2.86
CA ARG A 630 9.55 -4.12 -2.09
C ARG A 630 9.86 -4.70 -0.71
N LEU A 631 9.58 -3.94 0.35
CA LEU A 631 9.47 -4.42 1.71
C LEU A 631 8.00 -4.55 2.09
N SER A 632 7.46 -5.76 2.12
CA SER A 632 6.11 -6.03 2.62
C SER A 632 6.16 -6.41 4.09
N VAL A 633 5.35 -5.76 4.91
CA VAL A 633 5.26 -5.99 6.36
C VAL A 633 3.91 -6.56 6.72
N PHE A 634 3.91 -7.62 7.52
CA PHE A 634 2.72 -8.30 8.01
C PHE A 634 2.75 -8.35 9.54
N VAL A 635 1.58 -8.22 10.17
CA VAL A 635 1.45 -8.30 11.64
C VAL A 635 0.33 -9.26 12.06
N ARG A 636 0.41 -9.67 13.32
CA ARG A 636 -0.71 -10.23 14.11
C ARG A 636 -0.58 -9.79 15.56
N ASP A 637 -1.64 -9.92 16.35
CA ASP A 637 -1.55 -9.71 17.80
C ASP A 637 -0.52 -10.67 18.41
N TYR A 638 0.39 -10.16 19.25
CA TYR A 638 1.48 -10.95 19.83
C TYR A 638 0.97 -12.14 20.66
N ASN A 639 -0.16 -11.97 21.34
CA ASN A 639 -0.74 -12.99 22.21
C ASN A 639 -1.56 -14.03 21.42
N ASN A 640 -2.06 -13.66 20.24
CA ASN A 640 -2.91 -14.52 19.42
C ASN A 640 -2.08 -15.36 18.41
N ASN A 641 -1.40 -16.38 18.93
CA ASN A 641 -0.59 -17.30 18.13
C ASN A 641 -1.38 -18.11 17.08
N GLY A 642 -2.72 -18.14 17.14
CA GLY A 642 -3.58 -18.81 16.15
C GLY A 642 -4.06 -17.92 15.00
N GLY A 643 -3.85 -16.60 15.07
CA GLY A 643 -4.30 -15.67 14.03
C GLY A 643 -3.40 -15.68 12.78
N PRO A 644 -3.98 -15.49 11.56
CA PRO A 644 -3.21 -15.28 10.34
C PRO A 644 -2.46 -13.93 10.38
N LEU A 645 -1.35 -13.86 9.65
CA LEU A 645 -0.59 -12.64 9.44
C LEU A 645 -1.30 -11.76 8.40
N GLN A 646 -1.50 -10.48 8.72
CA GLN A 646 -2.19 -9.51 7.87
C GLN A 646 -1.23 -8.42 7.41
N ASN A 647 -1.24 -8.09 6.11
CA ASN A 647 -0.40 -7.05 5.53
C ASN A 647 -0.78 -5.67 6.08
N VAL A 648 0.21 -4.92 6.59
CA VAL A 648 0.03 -3.55 7.11
C VAL A 648 0.65 -2.47 6.22
N GLY A 649 1.57 -2.84 5.33
CA GLY A 649 2.21 -1.90 4.44
C GLY A 649 3.20 -2.56 3.49
N ASN A 650 3.42 -1.88 2.36
CA ASN A 650 4.29 -2.31 1.28
C ASN A 650 5.15 -1.11 0.88
N PHE A 651 6.37 -1.07 1.38
CA PHE A 651 7.27 0.07 1.21
C PHE A 651 8.16 -0.17 0.00
N LEU A 652 8.29 0.86 -0.85
CA LEU A 652 9.29 0.90 -1.91
C LEU A 652 10.58 1.45 -1.32
N LEU A 653 11.68 0.71 -1.39
CA LEU A 653 13.01 1.19 -1.00
C LEU A 653 13.84 1.45 -2.26
N HIS A 654 14.66 2.51 -2.27
CA HIS A 654 15.52 2.86 -3.40
C HIS A 654 16.99 2.88 -2.96
N CYS A 655 17.76 1.89 -3.41
CA CYS A 655 19.21 1.86 -3.23
C CYS A 655 19.91 2.48 -4.43
N LYS A 656 20.31 3.76 -4.29
CA LYS A 656 21.06 4.52 -5.31
C LYS A 656 22.50 4.01 -5.50
N ASN A 657 23.09 3.46 -4.43
CA ASN A 657 24.50 3.06 -4.34
C ASN A 657 24.71 1.57 -4.64
N ARG A 658 25.97 1.11 -4.66
CA ARG A 658 26.34 -0.28 -5.04
C ARG A 658 25.68 -1.37 -4.19
N GLY A 659 25.27 -1.06 -2.96
CA GLY A 659 24.65 -1.99 -2.02
C GLY A 659 25.62 -2.62 -1.03
N VAL A 660 25.08 -3.46 -0.14
CA VAL A 660 25.81 -4.18 0.92
C VAL A 660 26.57 -5.37 0.34
N ASN A 661 27.83 -5.55 0.75
CA ASN A 661 28.60 -6.75 0.43
C ASN A 661 27.87 -8.01 0.95
N LEU A 662 27.69 -9.03 0.11
CA LEU A 662 26.99 -10.27 0.45
C LEU A 662 27.58 -10.98 1.69
N ASN A 663 28.88 -10.83 1.94
CA ASN A 663 29.57 -11.38 3.11
C ASN A 663 29.26 -10.61 4.42
N CYS A 664 28.49 -9.51 4.35
CA CYS A 664 28.07 -8.67 5.47
C CYS A 664 26.56 -8.72 5.76
N LEU A 665 25.85 -9.64 5.10
CA LEU A 665 24.44 -9.95 5.34
C LEU A 665 24.21 -10.53 6.74
N PHE A 666 22.94 -10.58 7.17
CA PHE A 666 22.61 -11.15 8.47
C PHE A 666 22.82 -12.68 8.53
N PRO A 667 23.08 -13.24 9.72
CA PRO A 667 23.23 -14.69 9.89
C PRO A 667 21.95 -15.46 9.50
N PRO A 668 22.05 -16.65 8.90
CA PRO A 668 20.88 -17.36 8.36
C PRO A 668 19.90 -17.85 9.44
N ASP A 669 20.38 -18.16 10.64
CA ASP A 669 19.56 -18.67 11.76
C ASP A 669 18.96 -17.54 12.65
N LEU A 670 18.88 -16.30 12.15
CA LEU A 670 18.40 -15.17 12.94
C LEU A 670 16.89 -15.26 13.20
N GLY A 671 16.48 -15.30 14.46
CA GLY A 671 15.07 -15.26 14.84
C GLY A 671 14.43 -13.88 14.62
N PRO A 672 13.08 -13.76 14.62
CA PRO A 672 12.36 -12.49 14.52
C PRO A 672 12.40 -11.67 15.84
N TRP A 673 13.48 -11.85 16.62
CA TRP A 673 13.69 -11.33 17.96
C TRP A 673 15.12 -10.77 18.06
N CYS A 674 15.53 -9.97 17.08
CA CYS A 674 16.86 -9.35 17.04
C CYS A 674 16.90 -8.18 18.03
N GLY A 675 17.62 -8.33 19.15
CA GLY A 675 17.68 -7.36 20.24
C GLY A 675 16.59 -7.52 21.30
N PRO A 676 16.68 -6.77 22.40
CA PRO A 676 15.74 -6.86 23.52
C PRO A 676 14.34 -6.36 23.12
N GLY A 677 13.31 -6.99 23.66
CA GLY A 677 11.92 -6.72 23.32
C GLY A 677 10.94 -7.42 24.26
N LEU A 678 9.71 -7.66 23.78
CA LEU A 678 8.63 -8.27 24.57
C LEU A 678 9.10 -9.57 25.26
N ARG A 679 9.68 -10.50 24.50
CA ARG A 679 10.07 -11.82 24.99
C ARG A 679 11.15 -11.79 26.08
N THR A 680 12.07 -10.83 26.04
CA THR A 680 13.04 -10.62 27.12
C THR A 680 12.39 -10.00 28.36
N GLN A 681 11.42 -9.11 28.18
CA GLN A 681 10.67 -8.48 29.27
C GLN A 681 9.76 -9.49 29.99
N GLU A 682 9.09 -10.38 29.24
CA GLU A 682 8.29 -11.50 29.76
C GLU A 682 9.15 -12.49 30.56
N ALA A 683 10.40 -12.72 30.13
CA ALA A 683 11.39 -13.50 30.88
C ALA A 683 11.98 -12.77 32.10
N GLY A 684 11.55 -11.53 32.38
CA GLY A 684 12.06 -10.74 33.51
C GLY A 684 13.48 -10.21 33.30
N LEU A 685 13.92 -10.00 32.06
CA LEU A 685 15.17 -9.30 31.73
C LEU A 685 14.90 -7.82 31.43
N SER A 686 15.74 -6.93 31.94
CA SER A 686 15.60 -5.48 31.82
C SER A 686 16.96 -4.76 31.78
N HIS A 687 16.98 -3.43 31.61
CA HIS A 687 18.19 -2.61 31.72
C HIS A 687 19.37 -3.08 30.84
N PHE A 688 19.08 -3.43 29.58
CA PHE A 688 20.10 -3.82 28.60
C PHE A 688 21.02 -2.62 28.25
N SER A 689 22.34 -2.84 28.22
CA SER A 689 23.32 -1.83 27.79
C SER A 689 23.28 -1.52 26.29
N HIS A 690 22.68 -2.41 25.50
CA HIS A 690 22.44 -2.23 24.07
C HIS A 690 20.94 -2.46 23.84
N THR A 691 20.22 -1.41 23.41
CA THR A 691 18.77 -1.45 23.22
C THR A 691 18.35 -1.89 21.81
N GLY A 692 19.27 -1.86 20.84
CA GLY A 692 19.07 -2.43 19.50
C GLY A 692 19.67 -3.83 19.37
N GLY A 693 19.18 -4.61 18.40
CA GLY A 693 19.75 -5.93 18.08
C GLY A 693 21.10 -5.91 17.35
N LEU A 694 21.46 -4.79 16.73
CA LEU A 694 22.72 -4.60 15.99
C LEU A 694 23.80 -4.00 16.90
N VAL A 695 24.96 -4.65 16.98
CA VAL A 695 26.11 -4.20 17.79
C VAL A 695 27.38 -4.16 16.95
N ASN A 696 27.93 -2.97 16.73
CA ASN A 696 29.20 -2.78 16.04
C ASN A 696 30.38 -2.89 17.02
N MET A 697 31.41 -3.66 16.66
CA MET A 697 32.56 -4.00 17.50
C MET A 697 33.87 -3.62 16.78
N PRO A 698 34.26 -2.34 16.73
CA PRO A 698 35.45 -1.89 16.01
C PRO A 698 36.76 -2.48 16.55
N GLN A 699 36.78 -2.88 17.83
CA GLN A 699 37.92 -3.53 18.51
C GLN A 699 37.76 -5.06 18.64
N GLY A 700 36.80 -5.67 17.93
CA GLY A 700 36.49 -7.11 18.02
C GLY A 700 35.95 -7.58 19.39
N ARG A 701 35.76 -6.68 20.36
CA ARG A 701 35.35 -6.98 21.75
C ARG A 701 34.13 -6.16 22.13
N CYS A 702 33.19 -6.75 22.89
CA CYS A 702 32.05 -6.02 23.47
C CYS A 702 31.59 -6.62 24.81
N ASN A 703 30.76 -5.87 25.54
CA ASN A 703 30.10 -6.31 26.78
C ASN A 703 28.61 -5.95 26.74
N ILE A 704 27.75 -6.95 26.57
CA ILE A 704 26.30 -6.77 26.66
C ILE A 704 25.88 -7.10 28.10
N THR A 705 25.27 -6.15 28.80
CA THR A 705 24.88 -6.33 30.21
C THR A 705 23.41 -6.02 30.40
N PHE A 706 22.72 -6.80 31.24
CA PHE A 706 21.30 -6.61 31.56
C PHE A 706 21.01 -7.10 32.99
N HIS A 707 19.86 -6.74 33.53
CA HIS A 707 19.41 -7.13 34.87
C HIS A 707 18.34 -8.21 34.81
N CYS A 708 18.38 -9.16 35.75
CA CYS A 708 17.36 -10.19 35.95
C CYS A 708 16.48 -9.84 37.15
N SER A 709 15.16 -9.86 36.97
CA SER A 709 14.18 -9.58 38.03
C SER A 709 13.99 -10.72 39.04
N SER A 710 14.49 -11.92 38.75
CA SER A 710 14.50 -13.08 39.66
C SER A 710 15.88 -13.77 39.66
N PRO A 711 16.32 -14.35 40.79
CA PRO A 711 17.52 -15.19 40.85
C PRO A 711 17.33 -16.58 40.17
N ASP A 712 16.09 -16.99 39.91
CA ASP A 712 15.75 -18.33 39.39
C ASP A 712 15.90 -18.45 37.87
N ILE A 713 15.97 -17.33 37.13
CA ILE A 713 16.25 -17.38 35.70
C ILE A 713 17.72 -17.76 35.47
N GLN A 714 17.90 -18.86 34.75
CA GLN A 714 19.17 -19.31 34.22
C GLN A 714 19.31 -18.80 32.79
N VAL A 715 20.50 -18.30 32.46
CA VAL A 715 20.82 -17.71 31.17
C VAL A 715 21.90 -18.54 30.49
N HIS A 716 21.74 -18.78 29.19
CA HIS A 716 22.74 -19.40 28.34
C HIS A 716 22.93 -18.56 27.06
N THR A 717 24.14 -18.58 26.50
CA THR A 717 24.53 -17.74 25.36
C THR A 717 25.30 -18.58 24.34
N VAL A 718 24.87 -18.53 23.08
CA VAL A 718 25.50 -19.25 21.97
C VAL A 718 26.02 -18.24 20.95
N LEU A 719 27.31 -18.30 20.63
CA LEU A 719 27.91 -17.55 19.52
C LEU A 719 28.04 -18.46 18.30
N SER A 720 27.49 -18.04 17.17
CA SER A 720 27.74 -18.65 15.86
C SER A 720 28.20 -17.61 14.84
N ALA A 721 28.90 -18.09 13.82
CA ALA A 721 29.32 -17.34 12.64
C ALA A 721 29.00 -18.18 11.41
N GLU A 722 28.85 -17.55 10.26
CA GLU A 722 28.79 -18.29 9.00
C GLU A 722 30.19 -18.75 8.61
N SER A 723 30.37 -20.05 8.36
CA SER A 723 31.52 -20.55 7.62
C SER A 723 31.18 -20.47 6.12
N HIS A 724 31.95 -19.72 5.33
CA HIS A 724 31.91 -19.88 3.88
C HIS A 724 32.25 -21.35 3.54
N GLN A 725 31.28 -22.06 2.95
CA GLN A 725 31.44 -23.47 2.57
C GLN A 725 31.16 -23.63 1.08
N GLU A 726 32.21 -24.00 0.35
CA GLU A 726 32.04 -25.04 -0.66
C GLU A 726 31.72 -26.38 0.05
N THR A 727 31.01 -27.26 -0.65
CA THR A 727 30.38 -28.44 -0.05
C THR A 727 31.36 -29.47 0.50
N THR A 728 31.10 -29.98 1.71
CA THR A 728 31.11 -31.42 2.02
C THR A 728 30.57 -31.70 3.41
N ALA A 729 29.83 -32.79 3.56
CA ALA A 729 29.24 -33.22 4.81
C ALA A 729 30.23 -33.98 5.72
N ASN A 730 30.27 -33.62 7.01
CA ASN A 730 30.48 -34.51 8.17
C ASN A 730 30.43 -33.67 9.45
N ALA A 731 29.32 -33.76 10.20
CA ALA A 731 28.88 -32.67 11.09
C ALA A 731 29.67 -32.51 12.40
N ASN A 732 30.20 -33.60 12.98
CA ASN A 732 30.54 -33.62 14.42
C ASN A 732 32.04 -33.43 14.75
N GLN A 733 32.88 -33.13 13.77
CA GLN A 733 34.33 -32.91 13.98
C GLN A 733 34.90 -31.71 13.19
N ALA A 734 34.06 -31.00 12.42
CA ALA A 734 34.51 -30.02 11.42
C ALA A 734 34.31 -28.53 11.80
N LEU A 735 33.70 -28.23 12.96
CA LEU A 735 33.26 -26.86 13.26
C LEU A 735 34.41 -25.88 13.59
N GLY A 736 35.51 -26.36 14.18
CA GLY A 736 36.70 -25.52 14.45
C GLY A 736 37.59 -25.34 13.21
N ALA A 737 37.74 -26.41 12.41
CA ALA A 737 38.63 -26.44 11.25
C ALA A 737 38.18 -25.54 10.08
N ARG A 738 36.90 -25.12 10.03
CA ARG A 738 36.31 -24.38 8.91
C ARG A 738 36.27 -22.85 9.07
N LEU A 739 36.78 -22.31 10.17
CA LEU A 739 36.98 -20.87 10.38
C LEU A 739 38.48 -20.50 10.49
N ASN A 740 39.39 -21.46 10.33
CA ASN A 740 40.83 -21.33 10.58
C ASN A 740 41.16 -20.79 12.00
N THR A 741 40.28 -21.08 12.96
CA THR A 741 40.33 -20.66 14.37
C THR A 741 40.86 -21.78 15.26
N PRO A 742 41.86 -21.53 16.14
CA PRO A 742 42.42 -22.57 17.00
C PRO A 742 41.48 -23.07 18.11
N PHE A 743 40.36 -22.38 18.37
CA PHE A 743 39.39 -22.73 19.41
C PHE A 743 37.94 -22.65 18.89
N PRO A 744 36.98 -23.39 19.47
CA PRO A 744 35.57 -23.31 19.09
C PRO A 744 34.92 -21.99 19.54
N LEU A 745 33.88 -21.53 18.84
CA LEU A 745 33.19 -20.25 19.13
C LEU A 745 32.63 -20.11 20.56
N SER A 746 32.39 -21.21 21.26
CA SER A 746 32.02 -21.20 22.69
C SER A 746 33.11 -20.66 23.62
N ARG A 747 34.39 -20.70 23.20
CA ARG A 747 35.51 -20.08 23.92
C ARG A 747 35.56 -18.55 23.78
N TYR A 748 34.80 -17.98 22.84
CA TYR A 748 34.84 -16.56 22.48
C TYR A 748 33.70 -15.74 23.14
N VAL A 749 32.97 -16.36 24.08
CA VAL A 749 32.01 -15.72 24.98
C VAL A 749 32.29 -16.12 26.42
N LEU A 750 32.27 -15.14 27.34
CA LEU A 750 32.30 -15.36 28.78
C LEU A 750 31.04 -14.78 29.43
N LEU A 751 30.27 -15.64 30.08
CA LEU A 751 29.07 -15.28 30.83
C LEU A 751 29.42 -15.06 32.32
N THR A 752 29.22 -13.83 32.79
CA THR A 752 29.37 -13.46 34.20
C THR A 752 28.00 -13.17 34.80
N LEU A 753 27.61 -13.95 35.79
CA LEU A 753 26.32 -13.87 36.49
C LEU A 753 26.55 -13.34 37.91
N THR A 754 26.05 -12.15 38.24
CA THR A 754 25.99 -11.65 39.63
C THR A 754 24.59 -11.85 40.21
N ASP A 755 24.28 -11.27 41.37
CA ASP A 755 22.99 -11.47 42.05
C ASP A 755 21.82 -10.92 41.22
N ASN A 756 21.95 -9.69 40.69
CA ASN A 756 20.94 -9.02 39.88
C ASN A 756 21.38 -8.69 38.44
N LYS A 757 22.69 -8.65 38.13
CA LYS A 757 23.22 -8.25 36.82
C LYS A 757 23.95 -9.38 36.11
N VAL A 758 23.66 -9.54 34.82
CA VAL A 758 24.36 -10.42 33.88
C VAL A 758 25.27 -9.59 33.00
N THR A 759 26.43 -10.13 32.64
CA THR A 759 27.37 -9.56 31.66
C THR A 759 27.83 -10.65 30.73
N VAL A 760 27.55 -10.48 29.43
CA VAL A 760 28.03 -11.31 28.34
C VAL A 760 29.22 -10.57 27.71
N SER A 761 30.44 -11.02 28.01
CA SER A 761 31.64 -10.54 27.34
C SER A 761 31.86 -11.34 26.06
N VAL A 762 32.07 -10.66 24.93
CA VAL A 762 32.38 -11.30 23.64
C VAL A 762 33.70 -10.76 23.12
N CYS A 763 34.51 -11.64 22.55
CA CYS A 763 35.77 -11.33 21.86
C CYS A 763 35.79 -12.18 20.60
N VAL A 764 35.63 -11.60 19.40
CA VAL A 764 35.55 -12.42 18.17
C VAL A 764 36.94 -12.71 17.59
N PRO A 765 37.15 -13.90 16.99
CA PRO A 765 38.48 -14.30 16.52
C PRO A 765 38.95 -13.59 15.25
N GLN A 766 38.07 -12.99 14.45
CA GLN A 766 38.39 -12.35 13.17
C GLN A 766 37.31 -11.33 12.74
N PRO A 767 37.49 -10.55 11.65
CA PRO A 767 36.42 -9.76 11.05
C PRO A 767 35.22 -10.62 10.61
N GLY A 768 34.02 -10.05 10.64
CA GLY A 768 32.80 -10.73 10.16
C GLY A 768 31.52 -10.37 10.89
N VAL A 769 30.44 -11.08 10.54
CA VAL A 769 29.11 -10.97 11.15
C VAL A 769 28.81 -12.22 11.96
N TYR A 770 28.45 -12.04 13.23
CA TYR A 770 28.22 -13.10 14.20
C TYR A 770 26.81 -13.01 14.78
N ARG A 771 26.19 -14.17 15.09
CA ARG A 771 24.95 -14.27 15.87
C ARG A 771 25.28 -14.65 17.30
N LEU A 772 24.86 -13.82 18.26
CA LEU A 772 24.88 -14.13 19.69
C LEU A 772 23.45 -14.39 20.14
N GLY A 773 23.04 -15.66 20.18
CA GLY A 773 21.73 -16.06 20.68
C GLY A 773 21.69 -16.09 22.20
N LEU A 774 20.73 -15.38 22.79
CA LEU A 774 20.45 -15.36 24.22
C LEU A 774 19.29 -16.31 24.52
N TYR A 775 19.51 -17.23 25.45
CA TYR A 775 18.55 -18.26 25.85
C TYR A 775 18.30 -18.20 27.36
N GLY A 776 17.05 -18.44 27.77
CA GLY A 776 16.60 -18.38 29.15
C GLY A 776 15.86 -19.64 29.58
N ARG A 777 15.95 -19.97 30.87
CA ARG A 777 15.17 -21.04 31.51
C ARG A 777 14.75 -20.60 32.90
N THR A 778 13.45 -20.65 33.17
CA THR A 778 12.86 -20.42 34.50
C THR A 778 12.26 -21.72 35.02
N SER A 779 12.45 -22.02 36.30
CA SER A 779 11.80 -23.19 36.93
C SER A 779 10.28 -23.04 36.82
N PRO A 780 9.52 -24.08 36.39
CA PRO A 780 9.89 -25.49 36.24
C PRO A 780 10.21 -25.95 34.79
N GLN A 781 10.50 -25.04 33.85
CA GLN A 781 10.87 -25.43 32.49
C GLN A 781 12.15 -26.27 32.48
N LYS A 782 12.15 -27.38 31.74
CA LYS A 782 13.33 -28.26 31.61
C LYS A 782 14.35 -27.71 30.62
N ASP A 783 13.87 -27.18 29.50
CA ASP A 783 14.70 -26.77 28.36
C ASP A 783 14.89 -25.25 28.31
N TYR A 784 15.90 -24.82 27.56
CA TYR A 784 16.18 -23.40 27.35
C TYR A 784 15.36 -22.83 26.18
N ALA A 785 14.54 -21.83 26.44
CA ALA A 785 13.84 -21.08 25.40
C ALA A 785 14.75 -19.96 24.84
N PRO A 786 14.79 -19.73 23.51
CA PRO A 786 15.41 -18.53 22.97
C PRO A 786 14.66 -17.29 23.45
N LEU A 787 15.38 -16.21 23.78
CA LEU A 787 14.80 -14.93 24.24
C LEU A 787 14.97 -13.85 23.17
N CYS A 788 16.20 -13.61 22.73
CA CYS A 788 16.55 -12.69 21.65
C CYS A 788 17.90 -13.09 21.03
N ASP A 789 18.18 -12.62 19.83
CA ASP A 789 19.49 -12.72 19.19
C ASP A 789 20.13 -11.33 19.09
N PHE A 790 21.45 -11.22 19.21
CA PHE A 790 22.18 -10.02 18.80
C PHE A 790 23.02 -10.32 17.56
N VAL A 791 23.00 -9.39 16.59
CA VAL A 791 23.89 -9.43 15.42
C VAL A 791 25.11 -8.55 15.72
N LEU A 792 26.26 -9.20 15.88
CA LEU A 792 27.52 -8.54 16.19
C LEU A 792 28.34 -8.38 14.90
N ARG A 793 28.81 -7.16 14.61
CA ARG A 793 29.62 -6.86 13.42
C ARG A 793 31.02 -6.41 13.82
N SER A 794 32.05 -7.12 13.39
CA SER A 794 33.46 -6.78 13.62
C SER A 794 34.17 -6.45 12.31
N ALA A 795 34.92 -5.36 12.31
CA ALA A 795 35.90 -5.01 11.27
C ALA A 795 37.35 -5.10 11.80
N CYS A 796 37.55 -5.69 12.99
CA CYS A 796 38.86 -5.74 13.62
C CYS A 796 39.68 -6.92 13.06
N GLU A 797 40.76 -6.62 12.34
CA GLU A 797 41.67 -7.61 11.76
C GLU A 797 42.55 -8.32 12.80
N LEU A 798 42.76 -7.68 13.96
CA LEU A 798 43.46 -8.28 15.09
C LEU A 798 42.65 -9.45 15.65
N ARG A 799 43.30 -10.62 15.75
CA ARG A 799 42.67 -11.82 16.32
C ARG A 799 42.29 -11.60 17.78
N GLY A 800 41.05 -11.89 18.13
CA GLY A 800 40.60 -11.92 19.52
C GLY A 800 41.14 -13.13 20.28
N ASP A 801 41.53 -12.94 21.54
CA ASP A 801 41.90 -14.03 22.44
C ASP A 801 40.64 -14.81 22.87
N PRO A 802 40.69 -16.15 22.99
CA PRO A 802 39.64 -16.89 23.65
C PRO A 802 39.60 -16.55 25.14
N PHE A 803 38.42 -16.66 25.76
CA PHE A 803 38.26 -16.70 27.21
C PHE A 803 38.65 -18.09 27.77
N PRO A 804 38.79 -18.25 29.10
CA PRO A 804 39.05 -19.55 29.72
C PRO A 804 37.86 -20.52 29.59
N CYS A 805 38.13 -21.83 29.57
CA CYS A 805 37.11 -22.87 29.65
C CYS A 805 36.40 -22.82 31.01
N ALA A 806 35.12 -22.41 31.06
CA ALA A 806 34.32 -22.48 32.29
C ALA A 806 33.64 -23.85 32.45
N TYR A 807 33.68 -24.42 33.66
CA TYR A 807 33.05 -25.70 34.02
C TYR A 807 31.78 -25.51 34.85
N SER A 808 31.00 -26.57 35.06
CA SER A 808 29.71 -26.53 35.78
C SER A 808 29.77 -26.06 37.24
N ALA A 809 30.95 -26.03 37.86
CA ALA A 809 31.15 -25.44 39.18
C ALA A 809 31.25 -23.90 39.16
N TRP A 810 31.55 -23.29 38.00
CA TRP A 810 31.48 -21.85 37.80
C TRP A 810 30.01 -21.40 37.81
N SER A 811 29.64 -20.61 38.82
CA SER A 811 28.23 -20.42 39.22
C SER A 811 27.94 -18.96 39.62
N ARG A 812 26.68 -18.64 39.96
CA ARG A 812 26.23 -17.26 40.25
C ARG A 812 27.09 -16.62 41.34
N GLY A 813 27.55 -15.40 41.07
CA GLY A 813 28.43 -14.59 41.90
C GLY A 813 29.93 -14.86 41.70
N CYS A 814 30.31 -15.86 40.90
CA CYS A 814 31.70 -16.04 40.48
C CYS A 814 32.09 -14.98 39.44
N VAL A 815 33.24 -14.31 39.64
CA VAL A 815 33.75 -13.26 38.74
C VAL A 815 35.26 -13.40 38.59
N LEU A 816 35.72 -13.64 37.36
CA LEU A 816 37.13 -13.60 37.00
C LEU A 816 37.51 -12.15 36.69
N LEU A 817 38.50 -11.61 37.40
CA LEU A 817 39.02 -10.26 37.16
C LEU A 817 40.25 -10.33 36.27
N GLU A 818 41.25 -11.13 36.66
CA GLU A 818 42.49 -11.39 35.92
C GLU A 818 42.92 -12.86 36.08
N PRO A 819 43.61 -13.46 35.09
CA PRO A 819 43.74 -12.97 33.72
C PRO A 819 42.40 -13.14 32.98
N ARG A 820 42.04 -12.23 32.06
CA ARG A 820 40.79 -12.34 31.28
C ARG A 820 40.92 -13.19 30.01
N GLY A 821 42.13 -13.32 29.48
CA GLY A 821 42.44 -14.25 28.40
C GLY A 821 42.50 -15.68 28.92
N GLY A 822 42.04 -16.63 28.09
CA GLY A 822 42.20 -18.06 28.29
C GLY A 822 43.46 -18.64 27.66
N LEU A 823 44.24 -17.83 26.95
CA LEU A 823 45.62 -18.13 26.53
C LEU A 823 46.60 -17.45 27.49
N LEU A 824 47.64 -18.18 27.90
CA LEU A 824 48.72 -17.68 28.76
C LEU A 824 50.08 -17.94 28.09
N ALA A 825 51.05 -17.06 28.32
CA ALA A 825 52.42 -17.24 27.82
C ALA A 825 53.15 -18.36 28.61
N PRO A 826 53.98 -19.20 27.96
CA PRO A 826 54.80 -20.19 28.65
C PRO A 826 55.82 -19.52 29.57
N ARG A 827 56.29 -20.25 30.59
CA ARG A 827 57.38 -19.83 31.49
C ARG A 827 57.22 -18.42 32.09
N SER A 828 55.98 -17.98 32.30
CA SER A 828 55.63 -16.64 32.77
C SER A 828 54.96 -16.68 34.15
N TRP A 829 55.06 -15.58 34.91
CA TRP A 829 54.29 -15.39 36.14
C TRP A 829 52.99 -14.66 35.81
N VAL A 830 51.86 -15.29 36.12
CA VAL A 830 50.52 -14.78 35.83
C VAL A 830 49.80 -14.50 37.16
N CYS A 831 49.27 -13.28 37.32
CA CYS A 831 48.44 -12.93 38.46
C CYS A 831 47.00 -13.41 38.25
N PHE A 832 46.53 -14.26 39.16
CA PHE A 832 45.14 -14.72 39.20
C PHE A 832 44.37 -13.93 40.26
N ARG A 833 43.28 -13.30 39.85
CA ARG A 833 42.39 -12.48 40.69
C ARG A 833 40.95 -12.87 40.43
N VAL A 834 40.33 -13.56 41.39
CA VAL A 834 39.00 -14.15 41.20
C VAL A 834 38.12 -14.04 42.44
N ARG A 835 36.85 -13.69 42.25
CA ARG A 835 35.82 -13.74 43.28
C ARG A 835 35.06 -15.07 43.15
N VAL A 836 35.06 -15.87 44.20
CA VAL A 836 34.31 -17.14 44.29
C VAL A 836 33.52 -17.13 45.61
N PRO A 837 32.21 -16.88 45.58
CA PRO A 837 31.38 -16.87 46.79
C PRO A 837 31.37 -18.24 47.48
N GLY A 838 31.40 -18.24 48.82
CA GLY A 838 31.31 -19.47 49.62
C GLY A 838 32.53 -20.41 49.54
N ALA A 839 33.56 -20.10 48.75
CA ALA A 839 34.79 -20.88 48.75
C ALA A 839 35.52 -20.75 50.09
N LYS A 840 35.87 -21.89 50.70
CA LYS A 840 36.77 -21.98 51.86
C LYS A 840 38.25 -21.90 51.43
N ARG A 841 38.56 -22.40 50.24
CA ARG A 841 39.90 -22.43 49.61
C ARG A 841 39.77 -22.29 48.09
N VAL A 842 40.72 -21.60 47.45
CA VAL A 842 40.85 -21.49 45.99
C VAL A 842 42.32 -21.70 45.59
N CYS A 843 42.58 -22.58 44.63
CA CYS A 843 43.92 -22.85 44.13
C CYS A 843 43.96 -22.83 42.60
N VAL A 844 45.16 -22.66 42.08
CA VAL A 844 45.48 -22.79 40.66
C VAL A 844 46.49 -23.93 40.51
N ARG A 845 46.24 -24.84 39.58
CA ARG A 845 47.04 -26.03 39.33
C ARG A 845 47.73 -25.89 37.96
N GLY A 846 49.05 -25.73 37.97
CA GLY A 846 49.92 -25.92 36.80
C GLY A 846 50.93 -27.02 37.08
N GLU A 847 52.17 -26.82 36.62
CA GLU A 847 53.34 -27.63 37.02
C GLU A 847 53.47 -27.75 38.56
N LYS A 848 53.12 -26.66 39.26
CA LYS A 848 53.01 -26.59 40.72
C LYS A 848 51.63 -26.05 41.08
N ALA A 849 51.07 -26.52 42.20
CA ALA A 849 49.81 -26.01 42.73
C ALA A 849 50.07 -24.80 43.63
N ALA A 850 49.41 -23.68 43.34
CA ALA A 850 49.48 -22.43 44.11
C ALA A 850 48.13 -22.16 44.77
N GLU A 851 48.11 -21.85 46.07
CA GLU A 851 46.90 -21.47 46.80
C GLU A 851 46.77 -19.94 46.86
N LEU A 852 45.64 -19.42 46.40
CA LEU A 852 45.37 -17.98 46.35
C LEU A 852 45.03 -17.47 47.76
N LYS A 853 45.28 -16.19 48.01
CA LYS A 853 44.99 -15.54 49.30
C LYS A 853 43.79 -14.61 49.16
N MET A 854 42.79 -14.74 50.03
CA MET A 854 41.64 -13.84 50.03
C MET A 854 42.01 -12.47 50.60
N ASN A 855 41.78 -11.41 49.83
CA ASN A 855 42.01 -10.03 50.23
C ASN A 855 40.80 -9.42 50.99
N LYS A 856 40.95 -8.19 51.49
CA LYS A 856 39.92 -7.45 52.24
C LYS A 856 38.60 -7.26 51.45
N SER A 857 38.66 -7.30 50.12
CA SER A 857 37.52 -7.12 49.21
C SER A 857 36.83 -8.45 48.82
N ARG A 858 37.18 -9.57 49.47
CA ARG A 858 36.72 -10.94 49.17
C ARG A 858 37.07 -11.42 47.74
N VAL A 859 38.20 -10.95 47.21
CA VAL A 859 38.82 -11.48 45.98
C VAL A 859 39.98 -12.38 46.40
N TRP A 860 40.10 -13.54 45.77
CA TRP A 860 41.24 -14.44 45.89
C TRP A 860 42.32 -14.01 44.90
N GLU A 861 43.50 -13.68 45.41
CA GLU A 861 44.60 -13.10 44.63
C GLU A 861 45.90 -13.89 44.88
N GLY A 862 46.70 -14.06 43.84
CA GLY A 862 47.99 -14.75 43.92
C GLY A 862 48.63 -14.96 42.54
N GLU A 863 49.95 -15.14 42.52
CA GLU A 863 50.72 -15.32 41.29
C GLU A 863 51.09 -16.79 41.08
N VAL A 864 51.09 -17.20 39.81
CA VAL A 864 51.28 -18.60 39.40
C VAL A 864 52.23 -18.63 38.22
N TYR A 865 53.28 -19.44 38.32
CA TYR A 865 54.20 -19.69 37.20
C TYR A 865 53.58 -20.72 36.25
N THR A 866 53.46 -20.38 34.96
CA THR A 866 52.87 -21.28 33.96
C THR A 866 53.77 -22.47 33.63
N GLY A 867 55.10 -22.27 33.66
CA GLY A 867 56.08 -23.29 33.31
C GLY A 867 55.89 -23.81 31.89
N ASP A 868 56.12 -25.12 31.72
CA ASP A 868 55.87 -25.85 30.46
C ASP A 868 54.56 -26.66 30.51
N ALA A 869 53.64 -26.33 31.43
CA ALA A 869 52.38 -27.05 31.60
C ALA A 869 51.34 -26.61 30.54
N ALA A 870 50.91 -27.52 29.68
CA ALA A 870 49.98 -27.21 28.57
C ALA A 870 48.63 -26.59 28.98
N GLN A 871 48.19 -26.80 30.23
CA GLN A 871 46.97 -26.20 30.77
C GLN A 871 47.09 -25.90 32.26
N ILE A 872 46.56 -24.75 32.67
CA ILE A 872 46.46 -24.26 34.05
C ILE A 872 44.99 -24.32 34.49
N GLN A 873 44.71 -24.95 35.63
CA GLN A 873 43.33 -25.17 36.11
C GLN A 873 43.06 -24.44 37.43
N LEU A 874 42.10 -23.52 37.42
CA LEU A 874 41.56 -22.87 38.62
C LEU A 874 40.52 -23.80 39.27
N ALA A 875 40.67 -24.10 40.56
CA ALA A 875 39.77 -24.99 41.31
C ALA A 875 39.48 -24.44 42.72
N ALA A 876 38.31 -24.77 43.28
CA ALA A 876 37.87 -24.27 44.58
C ALA A 876 37.15 -25.32 45.43
N VAL A 877 37.17 -25.13 46.75
CA VAL A 877 36.42 -25.97 47.73
C VAL A 877 35.33 -25.14 48.38
N THR A 878 34.07 -25.50 48.16
CA THR A 878 32.87 -24.80 48.67
C THR A 878 32.09 -25.59 49.72
N THR A 879 32.37 -26.89 49.88
CA THR A 879 31.69 -27.77 50.84
C THR A 879 32.70 -28.37 51.84
N GLU A 880 32.22 -29.23 52.74
CA GLU A 880 33.09 -29.93 53.72
C GLU A 880 33.67 -31.22 53.16
N THR A 881 33.17 -31.69 52.01
CA THR A 881 33.87 -32.73 51.25
C THR A 881 35.17 -32.15 50.70
N ASN A 882 36.28 -32.87 50.85
CA ASN A 882 37.60 -32.42 50.38
C ASN A 882 37.76 -32.51 48.84
N ASN A 883 36.62 -32.55 48.12
CA ASN A 883 36.58 -32.52 46.67
C ASN A 883 36.73 -31.07 46.20
N MET A 884 37.59 -30.87 45.20
CA MET A 884 38.06 -29.57 44.76
C MET A 884 37.81 -29.46 43.24
N PRO A 885 36.55 -29.23 42.83
CA PRO A 885 36.17 -29.15 41.42
C PRO A 885 36.91 -28.02 40.69
N VAL A 886 37.25 -28.29 39.43
CA VAL A 886 37.76 -27.28 38.50
C VAL A 886 36.62 -26.29 38.21
N LEU A 887 36.93 -25.01 38.40
CA LEU A 887 36.07 -23.88 38.04
C LEU A 887 36.31 -23.46 36.60
N MET A 888 37.58 -23.24 36.24
CA MET A 888 37.99 -22.78 34.92
C MET A 888 39.33 -23.39 34.52
N ALA A 889 39.60 -23.50 33.22
CA ALA A 889 40.90 -23.88 32.68
C ALA A 889 41.40 -22.89 31.61
N PHE A 890 42.71 -22.68 31.61
CA PHE A 890 43.45 -21.71 30.79
C PHE A 890 44.55 -22.49 30.06
N ASP A 891 44.67 -22.31 28.76
CA ASP A 891 45.63 -23.06 27.94
C ASP A 891 46.93 -22.24 27.81
N VAL A 892 48.08 -22.91 27.79
CA VAL A 892 49.39 -22.24 27.69
C VAL A 892 49.93 -22.42 26.28
N LEU A 893 50.46 -21.35 25.68
CA LEU A 893 51.06 -21.40 24.35
C LEU A 893 52.32 -22.28 24.37
N SER A 894 52.50 -23.11 23.34
CA SER A 894 53.73 -23.88 23.15
C SER A 894 54.83 -22.98 22.60
N LEU A 895 56.08 -23.22 23.03
CA LEU A 895 57.26 -22.44 22.61
C LEU A 895 57.55 -22.50 21.09
N GLU A 896 56.92 -23.42 20.37
CA GLU A 896 56.99 -23.53 18.90
C GLU A 896 55.91 -22.70 18.17
N ASN A 897 55.02 -22.02 18.90
CA ASN A 897 53.88 -21.26 18.36
C ASN A 897 53.66 -19.89 19.05
N GLU A 898 54.72 -19.23 19.53
CA GLU A 898 54.68 -17.76 19.66
C GLU A 898 54.79 -17.13 18.26
N PRO A 899 54.00 -16.07 17.95
CA PRO A 899 53.93 -15.45 16.62
C PRO A 899 55.04 -14.40 16.36
#